data_AF-A0A484HI19-F1
#
_entry.id   AF-A0A484HI19-F1
#
_cell.length_a   1.000
_cell.length_b   1.000
_cell.length_c   1.000
_cell.angle_alpha   90.00
_cell.angle_beta   90.00
_cell.angle_gamma   90.00
#
_symmetry.space_group_name_H-M   'P 1'
#
loop_
_entity.id
_entity.type
_entity.pdbx_description
1 polymer ?
#
loop_
_entity_poly.entity_id
_entity_poly.type
_entity_poly.pdbx_seq_one_letter_code
_entity_poly.pdbx_strand_id
1 'polypeptide(L)'
;MSNNLSLCSDRPCERDCLGFTSYINAINALIRDEHFETPFCVGVFGKWGSGKTSFMRLLKKNLLKKNLLEKPPPVKIVPVWFNPWRYDREEHLIIPFLKTLEHGIEKNAKGEGFKEIKDSLQKVSMKIGRVAAAFACGMDVKLKLGPAAEIHFDPSKSIKSAEETEKRRREEAAGVLKDFSSLYYDSMSQLKKAVEEKGFRIVVFIDDLDRCLPEKAVELLESMKLFFDIPGYLFVIGVDKEVVERGITWHYRHFENGSKDSTAVSAEDYLEKMIQLPIELPPIEPGKKRDFIQDLLKGQEAYAKHAKLIEKGIGENPRSLKRFVNLLLFTGMLANQLKERLLSENRDKKDSDSKEENLINRYFVPEFYIKWAIILFRFHDVYTKIRGNTGFLWELQNAARNGDAEDPSAAHLDRALKEVLSYGEKFPKDRWVIDHFKHLARVSDAGSKTPGAAPGYRRAMPNIGEMVKIPQGKFLYGDQKEEGKILYDYYIDAFPVTNRQYQAFMDDRQNHPVPGDWDKRKRVFPEGLEDHPVLDVSLEEVVEYCKWRSEKEGVEHRLPTEEEWEKAARGEDGREYPWGNDFDPEKCNSEESGIGQTTPVARYPDGASPYGVYDMAGNVWEWTDRKEGFGYVLRGGSWFRRSVYCRCVVRSLPGGRDDYVTGFRCVRT
;
A
#
# COMPACT_ATOMS: atom_id res chain seq x y z
N MET A 1 27.15 30.76 -1.44
CA MET A 1 27.46 29.56 -2.25
C MET A 1 26.24 29.26 -3.12
N SER A 2 26.43 28.90 -4.38
CA SER A 2 25.34 28.63 -5.33
C SER A 2 24.43 27.49 -4.85
N ASN A 3 23.20 27.84 -4.44
CA ASN A 3 22.14 26.95 -3.93
C ASN A 3 21.49 26.10 -5.05
N ASN A 4 22.25 25.24 -5.73
CA ASN A 4 21.64 24.21 -6.56
C ASN A 4 21.24 23.01 -5.68
N LEU A 5 20.08 23.10 -5.04
CA LEU A 5 19.46 22.00 -4.32
C LEU A 5 18.93 20.99 -5.35
N SER A 6 19.64 19.89 -5.55
CA SER A 6 19.13 18.78 -6.38
C SER A 6 18.40 17.78 -5.49
N LEU A 7 17.07 17.87 -5.46
CA LEU A 7 16.25 16.87 -4.77
C LEU A 7 16.20 15.57 -5.58
N CYS A 8 16.25 14.45 -4.88
CA CYS A 8 16.16 13.13 -5.47
C CYS A 8 14.75 12.85 -5.96
N SER A 9 14.58 12.67 -7.27
CA SER A 9 13.32 12.14 -7.79
C SER A 9 13.14 10.66 -7.43
N ASP A 10 11.90 10.19 -7.43
CA ASP A 10 11.55 8.78 -7.22
C ASP A 10 11.89 7.88 -8.42
N ARG A 11 12.65 8.39 -9.39
CA ARG A 11 13.06 7.62 -10.57
C ARG A 11 13.92 6.41 -10.16
N PRO A 12 13.72 5.24 -10.79
CA PRO A 12 14.56 4.05 -10.63
C PRO A 12 16.04 4.35 -10.87
N CYS A 13 16.92 3.62 -10.19
CA CYS A 13 18.36 3.79 -10.34
C CYS A 13 18.84 3.21 -11.69
N GLU A 14 19.59 4.00 -12.46
CA GLU A 14 20.13 3.58 -13.78
C GLU A 14 21.53 2.96 -13.70
N ARG A 15 22.14 3.01 -12.52
CA ARG A 15 23.39 2.35 -12.14
C ARG A 15 23.09 1.35 -11.02
N ASP A 16 23.92 0.32 -10.94
CA ASP A 16 23.79 -0.65 -9.86
C ASP A 16 24.38 -0.11 -8.56
N CYS A 17 23.54 0.59 -7.80
CA CYS A 17 23.86 1.04 -6.44
C CYS A 17 23.28 0.12 -5.36
N LEU A 18 22.58 -0.96 -5.76
CA LEU A 18 21.83 -1.84 -4.86
C LEU A 18 22.39 -3.28 -4.80
N GLY A 19 23.43 -3.58 -5.60
CA GLY A 19 24.09 -4.90 -5.59
C GLY A 19 23.43 -5.93 -6.52
N PHE A 20 22.68 -5.49 -7.53
CA PHE A 20 21.93 -6.39 -8.41
C PHE A 20 22.78 -7.00 -9.54
N THR A 21 24.03 -6.56 -9.73
CA THR A 21 24.87 -6.94 -10.89
C THR A 21 25.01 -8.44 -11.05
N SER A 22 25.26 -9.20 -9.98
CA SER A 22 25.45 -10.66 -10.04
C SER A 22 24.20 -11.37 -10.58
N TYR A 23 23.03 -11.01 -10.07
CA TYR A 23 21.73 -11.53 -10.52
C TYR A 23 21.43 -11.14 -11.97
N ILE A 24 21.65 -9.87 -12.32
CA ILE A 24 21.43 -9.38 -13.69
C ILE A 24 22.32 -10.12 -14.68
N ASN A 25 23.59 -10.37 -14.33
CA ASN A 25 24.52 -11.08 -15.20
C ASN A 25 24.12 -12.54 -15.39
N ALA A 26 23.70 -13.23 -14.32
CA ALA A 26 23.22 -14.61 -14.39
C ALA A 26 21.98 -14.73 -15.29
N ILE A 27 20.96 -13.90 -15.08
CA ILE A 27 19.74 -13.92 -15.91
C ILE A 27 20.05 -13.52 -17.36
N ASN A 28 20.90 -12.52 -17.57
CA ASN A 28 21.31 -12.11 -18.90
C ASN A 28 22.07 -13.23 -19.65
N ALA A 29 22.85 -14.05 -18.95
CA ALA A 29 23.49 -15.24 -19.54
C ALA A 29 22.45 -16.28 -19.95
N LEU A 30 21.49 -16.61 -19.08
CA LEU A 30 20.38 -17.52 -19.40
C LEU A 30 19.57 -17.04 -20.61
N ILE A 31 19.17 -15.76 -20.65
CA ILE A 31 18.40 -15.17 -21.74
C ILE A 31 19.19 -15.12 -23.06
N ARG A 32 20.52 -15.22 -23.03
CA ARG A 32 21.36 -15.22 -24.24
C ARG A 32 21.73 -16.62 -24.73
N ASP A 33 21.54 -17.65 -23.92
CA ASP A 33 21.83 -19.03 -24.29
C ASP A 33 20.80 -19.55 -25.30
N GLU A 34 21.27 -20.11 -26.41
CA GLU A 34 20.43 -20.70 -27.46
C GLU A 34 19.71 -21.97 -27.00
N HIS A 35 20.28 -22.69 -26.04
CA HIS A 35 19.71 -23.91 -25.47
C HIS A 35 18.70 -23.61 -24.36
N PHE A 36 18.54 -22.34 -23.96
CA PHE A 36 17.57 -21.96 -22.94
C PHE A 36 16.14 -22.15 -23.44
N GLU A 37 15.43 -23.08 -22.82
CA GLU A 37 14.05 -23.43 -23.19
C GLU A 37 13.09 -22.28 -22.87
N THR A 38 12.13 -22.07 -23.76
CA THR A 38 11.09 -21.06 -23.65
C THR A 38 9.76 -21.67 -24.08
N PRO A 39 8.61 -21.20 -23.56
CA PRO A 39 8.47 -19.98 -22.75
C PRO A 39 8.91 -20.12 -21.30
N PHE A 40 9.27 -18.99 -20.68
CA PHE A 40 9.79 -18.97 -19.31
C PHE A 40 9.36 -17.69 -18.58
N CYS A 41 9.09 -17.78 -17.29
CA CYS A 41 8.67 -16.66 -16.45
C CYS A 41 9.58 -16.50 -15.23
N VAL A 42 10.13 -15.30 -15.07
CA VAL A 42 10.93 -14.86 -13.93
C VAL A 42 10.08 -13.92 -13.08
N GLY A 43 9.86 -14.27 -11.82
CA GLY A 43 9.22 -13.41 -10.83
C GLY A 43 10.27 -12.64 -10.04
N VAL A 44 10.21 -11.32 -10.03
CA VAL A 44 11.08 -10.44 -9.23
C VAL A 44 10.27 -9.94 -8.03
N PHE A 45 10.48 -10.59 -6.89
CA PHE A 45 9.73 -10.36 -5.66
C PHE A 45 10.42 -9.37 -4.72
N GLY A 46 9.61 -8.55 -4.07
CA GLY A 46 10.07 -7.72 -2.96
C GLY A 46 9.04 -6.66 -2.57
N LYS A 47 9.15 -6.18 -1.33
CA LYS A 47 8.24 -5.16 -0.78
C LYS A 47 8.24 -3.87 -1.60
N TRP A 48 7.21 -3.05 -1.42
CA TRP A 48 7.14 -1.74 -2.07
C TRP A 48 8.39 -0.88 -1.80
N GLY A 49 8.99 -0.31 -2.86
CA GLY A 49 10.20 0.51 -2.78
C GLY A 49 11.53 -0.26 -2.68
N SER A 50 11.53 -1.60 -2.71
CA SER A 50 12.73 -2.46 -2.63
C SER A 50 13.68 -2.34 -3.83
N GLY A 51 13.18 -1.93 -5.00
CA GLY A 51 13.99 -1.75 -6.20
C GLY A 51 13.62 -2.66 -7.39
N LYS A 52 12.49 -3.38 -7.37
CA LYS A 52 11.98 -4.22 -8.49
C LYS A 52 12.11 -3.56 -9.86
N THR A 53 11.58 -2.35 -10.02
CA THR A 53 11.69 -1.59 -11.27
C THR A 53 13.14 -1.28 -11.66
N SER A 54 14.00 -0.96 -10.67
CA SER A 54 15.44 -0.69 -10.93
C SER A 54 16.14 -1.96 -11.42
N PHE A 55 15.87 -3.10 -10.79
CA PHE A 55 16.37 -4.42 -11.20
C PHE A 55 16.01 -4.72 -12.66
N MET A 56 14.71 -4.64 -12.99
CA MET A 56 14.22 -4.91 -14.35
C MET A 56 14.78 -3.95 -15.40
N ARG A 57 14.94 -2.66 -15.07
CA ARG A 57 15.55 -1.69 -15.97
C ARG A 57 17.03 -1.97 -16.21
N LEU A 58 17.77 -2.37 -15.18
CA LEU A 58 19.18 -2.75 -15.32
C LEU A 58 19.31 -4.02 -16.16
N LEU A 59 18.45 -5.02 -15.96
CA LEU A 59 18.39 -6.21 -16.81
C LEU A 59 18.10 -5.86 -18.27
N LYS A 60 17.05 -5.08 -18.54
CA LYS A 60 16.73 -4.59 -19.89
C LYS A 60 17.90 -3.85 -20.54
N LYS A 61 18.58 -2.98 -19.79
CA LYS A 61 19.76 -2.25 -20.25
C LYS A 61 20.91 -3.21 -20.60
N ASN A 62 21.10 -4.27 -19.83
CA ASN A 62 22.14 -5.28 -20.07
C ASN A 62 21.82 -6.15 -21.31
N LEU A 63 20.55 -6.54 -21.50
CA LEU A 63 20.08 -7.24 -22.70
C LEU A 63 20.30 -6.43 -23.98
N LEU A 64 20.17 -5.10 -23.91
CA LEU A 64 20.39 -4.21 -25.05
C LEU A 64 21.87 -3.89 -25.32
N LYS A 65 22.80 -4.23 -24.42
CA LYS A 65 24.24 -4.03 -24.67
C LYS A 65 24.69 -4.97 -25.79
N LYS A 66 25.24 -4.38 -26.86
CA LYS A 66 25.76 -5.09 -28.04
C LYS A 66 27.16 -5.70 -27.83
N ASN A 67 27.92 -5.23 -26.85
CA ASN A 67 29.39 -5.44 -26.75
C ASN A 67 29.83 -6.31 -25.55
N LEU A 68 29.00 -7.24 -25.05
CA LEU A 68 29.41 -8.11 -23.94
C LEU A 68 30.05 -9.43 -24.39
N LEU A 69 29.99 -9.77 -25.67
CA LEU A 69 30.54 -11.01 -26.23
C LEU A 69 31.25 -10.69 -27.55
N GLU A 70 32.38 -11.33 -27.81
CA GLU A 70 33.16 -11.21 -29.06
C GLU A 70 32.40 -11.72 -30.30
N LYS A 71 31.29 -12.45 -30.09
CA LYS A 71 30.34 -12.88 -31.12
C LYS A 71 28.92 -12.43 -30.74
N PRO A 72 28.12 -11.92 -31.70
CA PRO A 72 26.71 -11.61 -31.44
C PRO A 72 25.97 -12.88 -30.99
N PRO A 73 25.02 -12.77 -30.05
CA PRO A 73 24.26 -13.93 -29.60
C PRO A 73 23.50 -14.54 -30.80
N PRO A 74 23.37 -15.87 -30.86
CA PRO A 74 22.63 -16.57 -31.91
C PRO A 74 21.12 -16.21 -31.92
N VAL A 75 20.61 -15.62 -30.85
CA VAL A 75 19.20 -15.27 -30.63
C VAL A 75 18.96 -13.76 -30.70
N LYS A 76 17.92 -13.32 -31.41
CA LYS A 76 17.51 -11.91 -31.52
C LYS A 76 16.62 -11.51 -30.34
N ILE A 77 17.19 -10.81 -29.36
CA ILE A 77 16.46 -10.40 -28.15
C ILE A 77 15.66 -9.11 -28.40
N VAL A 78 14.37 -9.13 -28.05
CA VAL A 78 13.43 -8.02 -28.21
C VAL A 78 12.77 -7.70 -26.87
N PRO A 79 13.28 -6.70 -26.11
CA PRO A 79 12.71 -6.37 -24.81
C PRO A 79 11.48 -5.47 -24.94
N VAL A 80 10.34 -5.90 -24.42
CA VAL A 80 9.09 -5.12 -24.35
C VAL A 80 8.80 -4.73 -22.90
N TRP A 81 8.24 -3.55 -22.67
CA TRP A 81 7.92 -3.08 -21.31
C TRP A 81 6.44 -2.73 -21.22
N PHE A 82 5.74 -3.33 -20.27
CA PHE A 82 4.32 -3.12 -20.01
C PHE A 82 4.09 -2.72 -18.55
N ASN A 83 3.28 -1.68 -18.35
CA ASN A 83 2.87 -1.19 -17.03
C ASN A 83 1.34 -1.28 -16.94
N PRO A 84 0.78 -2.31 -16.32
CA PRO A 84 -0.66 -2.57 -16.35
C PRO A 84 -1.47 -1.47 -15.63
N TRP A 85 -0.94 -0.88 -14.56
CA TRP A 85 -1.63 0.19 -13.81
C TRP A 85 -1.98 1.43 -14.65
N ARG A 86 -1.30 1.65 -15.79
CA ARG A 86 -1.62 2.76 -16.71
C ARG A 86 -2.95 2.56 -17.44
N TYR A 87 -3.45 1.32 -17.45
CA TYR A 87 -4.64 0.88 -18.16
C TYR A 87 -5.72 0.42 -17.20
N ASP A 88 -5.69 0.87 -15.94
CA ASP A 88 -6.65 0.44 -14.90
C ASP A 88 -8.10 0.87 -15.21
N ARG A 89 -8.26 1.87 -16.09
CA ARG A 89 -9.56 2.31 -16.64
C ARG A 89 -10.03 1.50 -17.84
N GLU A 90 -9.16 0.70 -18.44
CA GLU A 90 -9.53 -0.15 -19.57
C GLU A 90 -10.35 -1.34 -19.05
N GLU A 91 -11.41 -1.65 -19.77
CA GLU A 91 -12.31 -2.73 -19.41
C GLU A 91 -11.59 -4.08 -19.40
N HIS A 92 -10.63 -4.27 -20.32
CA HIS A 92 -9.79 -5.45 -20.38
C HIS A 92 -8.32 -5.10 -20.66
N LEU A 93 -7.39 -5.70 -19.92
CA LEU A 93 -5.94 -5.46 -20.05
C LEU A 93 -5.31 -6.19 -21.26
N ILE A 94 -5.94 -7.22 -21.79
CA ILE A 94 -5.39 -7.98 -22.93
C ILE A 94 -5.17 -7.09 -24.17
N ILE A 95 -6.07 -6.14 -24.43
CA ILE A 95 -5.98 -5.23 -25.59
C ILE A 95 -4.77 -4.29 -25.47
N PRO A 96 -4.62 -3.48 -24.40
CA PRO A 96 -3.44 -2.64 -24.24
C PRO A 96 -2.15 -3.45 -24.10
N PHE A 97 -2.21 -4.66 -23.54
CA PHE A 97 -1.07 -5.57 -23.49
C PHE A 97 -0.59 -5.98 -24.89
N LEU A 98 -1.49 -6.48 -25.75
CA LEU A 98 -1.17 -6.85 -27.13
C LEU A 98 -0.64 -5.67 -27.95
N LYS A 99 -1.26 -4.48 -27.83
CA LYS A 99 -0.78 -3.26 -28.50
C LYS A 99 0.62 -2.86 -28.01
N THR A 100 0.92 -3.09 -26.74
CA THR A 100 2.27 -2.82 -26.19
C THR A 100 3.30 -3.81 -26.72
N LEU A 101 2.94 -5.09 -26.86
CA LEU A 101 3.78 -6.09 -27.52
C LEU A 101 4.09 -5.69 -28.97
N GLU A 102 3.06 -5.35 -29.74
CA GLU A 102 3.20 -4.89 -31.12
C GLU A 102 4.17 -3.69 -31.22
N HIS A 103 3.91 -2.62 -30.47
CA HIS A 103 4.72 -1.42 -30.49
C HIS A 103 6.15 -1.67 -29.97
N GLY A 104 6.31 -2.51 -28.94
CA GLY A 104 7.60 -2.87 -28.38
C GLY A 104 8.45 -3.67 -29.36
N ILE A 105 7.83 -4.59 -30.11
CA ILE A 105 8.50 -5.35 -31.16
C ILE A 105 8.86 -4.44 -32.32
N GLU A 106 7.98 -3.53 -32.74
CA GLU A 106 8.28 -2.53 -33.78
C GLU A 106 9.45 -1.61 -33.44
N LYS A 107 9.53 -1.18 -32.18
CA LYS A 107 10.59 -0.29 -31.73
C LYS A 107 11.95 -0.98 -31.63
N ASN A 108 11.96 -2.26 -31.23
CA ASN A 108 13.19 -2.93 -30.80
C ASN A 108 13.66 -4.07 -31.72
N ALA A 109 12.81 -4.58 -32.62
CA ALA A 109 13.18 -5.61 -33.60
C ALA A 109 13.51 -4.98 -34.96
N LYS A 110 14.51 -5.55 -35.65
CA LYS A 110 14.89 -5.20 -37.03
C LYS A 110 15.32 -6.47 -37.78
N GLY A 111 15.07 -6.51 -39.09
CA GLY A 111 15.48 -7.63 -39.97
C GLY A 111 14.31 -8.50 -40.47
N GLU A 112 14.65 -9.51 -41.27
CA GLU A 112 13.67 -10.44 -41.87
C GLU A 112 12.90 -11.23 -40.78
N GLY A 113 11.59 -11.36 -40.95
CA GLY A 113 10.68 -12.06 -40.01
C GLY A 113 9.93 -11.15 -39.02
N PHE A 114 10.40 -9.93 -38.76
CA PHE A 114 9.70 -8.99 -37.85
C PHE A 114 8.28 -8.63 -38.36
N LYS A 115 8.13 -8.43 -39.68
CA LYS A 115 6.85 -8.07 -40.28
C LYS A 115 5.79 -9.15 -40.07
N GLU A 116 6.17 -10.42 -40.19
CA GLU A 116 5.27 -11.57 -39.98
C GLU A 116 4.81 -11.69 -38.51
N ILE A 117 5.70 -11.44 -37.54
CA ILE A 117 5.36 -11.40 -36.11
C ILE A 117 4.40 -10.24 -35.84
N LYS A 118 4.71 -9.04 -36.36
CA LYS A 118 3.86 -7.85 -36.20
C LYS A 118 2.47 -8.06 -36.80
N ASP A 119 2.41 -8.52 -38.04
CA ASP A 119 1.14 -8.72 -38.76
C ASP A 119 0.27 -9.77 -38.05
N SER A 120 0.89 -10.83 -37.49
CA SER A 120 0.19 -11.83 -36.69
C SER A 120 -0.38 -11.24 -35.39
N LEU A 121 0.41 -10.46 -34.64
CA LEU A 121 -0.05 -9.79 -33.42
C LEU A 121 -1.15 -8.77 -33.69
N GLN A 122 -1.04 -7.99 -34.77
CA GLN A 122 -2.06 -7.04 -35.19
C GLN A 122 -3.38 -7.76 -35.52
N LYS A 123 -3.32 -8.88 -36.25
CA LYS A 123 -4.52 -9.70 -36.53
C LYS A 123 -5.17 -10.20 -35.25
N VAL A 124 -4.39 -10.69 -34.28
CA VAL A 124 -4.90 -11.14 -32.96
C VAL A 124 -5.54 -9.98 -32.22
N SER A 125 -4.86 -8.82 -32.14
CA SER A 125 -5.37 -7.62 -31.45
C SER A 125 -6.67 -7.11 -32.07
N MET A 126 -6.74 -7.00 -33.41
CA MET A 126 -7.96 -6.58 -34.11
C MET A 126 -9.13 -7.53 -33.87
N LYS A 127 -8.88 -8.84 -33.85
CA LYS A 127 -9.92 -9.86 -33.62
C LYS A 127 -10.44 -9.82 -32.18
N ILE A 128 -9.54 -9.71 -31.18
CA ILE A 128 -9.94 -9.55 -29.77
C ILE A 128 -10.70 -8.24 -29.57
N GLY A 129 -10.28 -7.16 -30.22
CA GLY A 129 -11.01 -5.88 -30.21
C GLY A 129 -12.42 -5.99 -30.79
N ARG A 130 -12.65 -6.80 -31.83
CA ARG A 130 -14.00 -7.06 -32.37
C ARG A 130 -14.89 -7.83 -31.39
N VAL A 131 -14.32 -8.79 -30.64
CA VAL A 131 -15.06 -9.52 -29.61
C VAL A 131 -15.39 -8.60 -28.43
N ALA A 132 -14.44 -7.75 -28.00
CA ALA A 132 -14.71 -6.75 -26.97
C ALA A 132 -15.78 -5.72 -27.41
N ALA A 133 -15.84 -5.35 -28.69
CA ALA A 133 -16.92 -4.51 -29.22
C ALA A 133 -18.29 -5.20 -29.23
N ALA A 134 -18.32 -6.52 -29.47
CA ALA A 134 -19.53 -7.32 -29.33
C ALA A 134 -20.01 -7.39 -27.87
N PHE A 135 -19.08 -7.44 -26.92
CA PHE A 135 -19.36 -7.37 -25.49
C PHE A 135 -19.98 -6.03 -25.07
N ALA A 136 -19.51 -4.89 -25.60
CA ALA A 136 -20.11 -3.57 -25.36
C ALA A 136 -21.60 -3.47 -25.77
N CYS A 137 -22.13 -4.47 -26.48
CA CYS A 137 -23.55 -4.62 -26.78
C CYS A 137 -24.33 -5.44 -25.73
N GLY A 138 -23.76 -5.76 -24.56
CA GLY A 138 -24.44 -6.38 -23.42
C GLY A 138 -24.50 -7.93 -23.43
N MET A 139 -23.49 -8.60 -24.01
CA MET A 139 -23.43 -10.06 -24.07
C MET A 139 -22.39 -10.62 -23.09
N ASP A 140 -22.76 -11.66 -22.33
CA ASP A 140 -21.79 -12.47 -21.56
C ASP A 140 -21.01 -13.39 -22.51
N VAL A 141 -19.67 -13.31 -22.49
CA VAL A 141 -18.82 -14.07 -23.40
C VAL A 141 -17.68 -14.74 -22.65
N LYS A 142 -17.65 -16.08 -22.73
CA LYS A 142 -16.50 -16.91 -22.36
C LYS A 142 -15.72 -17.30 -23.61
N LEU A 143 -14.50 -16.78 -23.74
CA LEU A 143 -13.59 -17.14 -24.82
C LEU A 143 -12.57 -18.15 -24.34
N LYS A 144 -12.62 -19.37 -24.88
CA LYS A 144 -11.55 -20.35 -24.73
C LYS A 144 -10.48 -20.12 -25.79
N LEU A 145 -9.30 -19.72 -25.34
CA LEU A 145 -8.15 -19.37 -26.16
C LEU A 145 -7.07 -20.46 -26.05
N GLY A 146 -7.39 -21.67 -26.50
CA GLY A 146 -6.53 -22.84 -26.34
C GLY A 146 -6.91 -23.73 -25.15
N PRO A 147 -6.13 -24.78 -24.87
CA PRO A 147 -6.44 -25.77 -23.83
C PRO A 147 -6.30 -25.24 -22.39
N ALA A 148 -5.53 -24.16 -22.18
CA ALA A 148 -5.14 -23.68 -20.83
C ALA A 148 -5.52 -22.23 -20.52
N ALA A 149 -6.13 -21.49 -21.45
CA ALA A 149 -6.50 -20.08 -21.26
C ALA A 149 -7.98 -19.84 -21.57
N GLU A 150 -8.70 -19.28 -20.61
CA GLU A 150 -10.09 -18.85 -20.75
C GLU A 150 -10.18 -17.39 -20.31
N ILE A 151 -10.68 -16.53 -21.21
CA ILE A 151 -10.93 -15.12 -20.89
C ILE A 151 -12.43 -14.93 -20.72
N HIS A 152 -12.80 -14.38 -19.57
CA HIS A 152 -14.18 -14.06 -19.23
C HIS A 152 -14.45 -12.57 -19.44
N PHE A 153 -15.51 -12.27 -20.19
CA PHE A 153 -16.01 -10.91 -20.41
C PHE A 153 -17.39 -10.78 -19.73
N ASP A 154 -17.46 -10.07 -18.60
CA ASP A 154 -18.64 -10.02 -17.70
C ASP A 154 -19.51 -8.76 -17.91
N PRO A 155 -20.81 -8.88 -18.29
CA PRO A 155 -21.68 -7.79 -18.73
C PRO A 155 -22.12 -6.78 -17.65
N SER A 156 -21.68 -6.90 -16.41
CA SER A 156 -22.20 -6.16 -15.25
C SER A 156 -22.02 -4.62 -15.27
N LYS A 157 -21.38 -4.01 -16.29
CA LYS A 157 -21.17 -2.56 -16.39
C LYS A 157 -21.82 -1.84 -17.58
N SER A 158 -22.59 -2.53 -18.42
CA SER A 158 -23.25 -1.92 -19.59
C SER A 158 -24.78 -2.00 -19.50
N ILE A 159 -25.47 -0.87 -19.27
CA ILE A 159 -26.95 -0.79 -19.39
C ILE A 159 -27.39 0.45 -20.20
N LYS A 160 -28.07 0.23 -21.35
CA LYS A 160 -29.47 0.63 -21.67
C LYS A 160 -29.71 0.84 -23.19
N SER A 161 -30.76 0.17 -23.67
CA SER A 161 -31.80 0.59 -24.65
C SER A 161 -31.86 -0.06 -26.05
N ALA A 162 -33.12 -0.29 -26.45
CA ALA A 162 -33.73 -0.62 -27.76
C ALA A 162 -33.86 -2.10 -28.16
N GLU A 163 -35.02 -2.69 -27.82
CA GLU A 163 -35.43 -4.10 -28.04
C GLU A 163 -35.45 -4.54 -29.53
N GLU A 164 -35.54 -3.62 -30.49
CA GLU A 164 -35.47 -3.97 -31.93
C GLU A 164 -34.06 -3.89 -32.53
N THR A 165 -33.13 -3.17 -31.91
CA THR A 165 -31.72 -3.07 -32.37
C THR A 165 -30.84 -4.20 -31.80
N GLU A 166 -31.30 -4.86 -30.74
CA GLU A 166 -30.58 -5.89 -29.99
C GLU A 166 -30.47 -7.21 -30.76
N LYS A 167 -31.50 -7.60 -31.53
CA LYS A 167 -31.50 -8.88 -32.28
C LYS A 167 -30.47 -8.89 -33.41
N ARG A 168 -30.41 -7.81 -34.20
CA ARG A 168 -29.44 -7.67 -35.30
C ARG A 168 -27.99 -7.54 -34.78
N ARG A 169 -27.78 -6.81 -33.69
CA ARG A 169 -26.47 -6.71 -33.02
C ARG A 169 -26.02 -8.05 -32.43
N ARG A 170 -26.93 -8.85 -31.85
CA ARG A 170 -26.65 -10.21 -31.37
C ARG A 170 -26.30 -11.17 -32.51
N GLU A 171 -26.97 -11.09 -33.67
CA GLU A 171 -26.65 -11.90 -34.85
C GLU A 171 -25.28 -11.54 -35.45
N GLU A 172 -24.96 -10.24 -35.56
CA GLU A 172 -23.63 -9.75 -35.99
C GLU A 172 -22.53 -10.17 -34.99
N ALA A 173 -22.78 -10.05 -33.68
CA ALA A 173 -21.87 -10.49 -32.62
C ALA A 173 -21.66 -12.02 -32.59
N ALA A 174 -22.71 -12.80 -32.79
CA ALA A 174 -22.62 -14.27 -32.87
C ALA A 174 -21.80 -14.73 -34.08
N GLY A 175 -21.88 -14.00 -35.20
CA GLY A 175 -20.99 -14.20 -36.35
C GLY A 175 -19.52 -13.95 -36.00
N VAL A 176 -19.23 -12.83 -35.31
CA VAL A 176 -17.88 -12.50 -34.83
C VAL A 176 -17.33 -13.57 -33.89
N LEU A 177 -18.15 -14.10 -32.97
CA LEU A 177 -17.75 -15.15 -32.02
C LEU A 177 -17.47 -16.50 -32.70
N LYS A 178 -18.29 -16.89 -33.68
CA LYS A 178 -18.13 -18.14 -34.42
C LYS A 178 -16.84 -18.13 -35.26
N ASP A 179 -16.52 -17.00 -35.88
CA ASP A 179 -15.31 -16.81 -36.68
C ASP A 179 -14.05 -16.66 -35.82
N PHE A 180 -14.18 -16.20 -34.58
CA PHE A 180 -13.04 -15.91 -33.72
C PHE A 180 -12.20 -17.15 -33.37
N SER A 181 -12.86 -18.27 -33.06
CA SER A 181 -12.16 -19.50 -32.60
C SER A 181 -11.17 -20.04 -33.64
N SER A 182 -11.60 -20.30 -34.88
CA SER A 182 -10.73 -20.82 -35.96
C SER A 182 -9.63 -19.81 -36.35
N LEU A 183 -10.01 -18.55 -36.50
CA LEU A 183 -9.11 -17.48 -36.94
C LEU A 183 -8.06 -17.09 -35.89
N TYR A 184 -8.33 -17.31 -34.60
CA TYR A 184 -7.38 -17.12 -33.52
C TYR A 184 -6.27 -18.18 -33.56
N TYR A 185 -6.64 -19.46 -33.66
CA TYR A 185 -5.67 -20.57 -33.77
C TYR A 185 -4.71 -20.37 -34.95
N ASP A 186 -5.22 -19.94 -36.10
CA ASP A 186 -4.39 -19.65 -37.28
C ASP A 186 -3.38 -18.52 -37.00
N SER A 187 -3.81 -17.47 -36.32
CA SER A 187 -2.95 -16.30 -36.04
C SER A 187 -1.90 -16.61 -34.98
N MET A 188 -2.26 -17.39 -33.96
CA MET A 188 -1.34 -17.86 -32.93
C MET A 188 -0.34 -18.88 -33.47
N SER A 189 -0.77 -19.76 -34.39
CA SER A 189 0.12 -20.70 -35.07
C SER A 189 1.12 -19.97 -35.98
N GLN A 190 0.66 -18.93 -36.70
CA GLN A 190 1.55 -18.05 -37.47
C GLN A 190 2.53 -17.31 -36.58
N LEU A 191 2.08 -16.79 -35.43
CA LEU A 191 2.94 -16.13 -34.46
C LEU A 191 4.00 -17.08 -33.92
N LYS A 192 3.61 -18.31 -33.53
CA LYS A 192 4.51 -19.35 -33.03
C LYS A 192 5.60 -19.69 -34.05
N LYS A 193 5.18 -20.00 -35.28
CA LYS A 193 6.11 -20.30 -36.39
C LYS A 193 7.07 -19.15 -36.66
N ALA A 194 6.57 -17.91 -36.69
CA ALA A 194 7.40 -16.74 -36.98
C ALA A 194 8.43 -16.44 -35.87
N VAL A 195 8.11 -16.70 -34.60
CA VAL A 195 9.05 -16.51 -33.49
C VAL A 195 10.11 -17.63 -33.48
N GLU A 196 9.70 -18.88 -33.66
CA GLU A 196 10.59 -20.06 -33.71
C GLU A 196 11.57 -20.02 -34.90
N GLU A 197 11.07 -19.89 -36.13
CA GLU A 197 11.90 -19.98 -37.34
C GLU A 197 12.92 -18.85 -37.48
N LYS A 198 12.65 -17.70 -36.84
CA LYS A 198 13.46 -16.49 -36.97
C LYS A 198 14.37 -16.24 -35.76
N GLY A 199 14.33 -17.12 -34.76
CA GLY A 199 15.19 -17.09 -33.57
C GLY A 199 15.00 -15.82 -32.72
N PHE A 200 13.75 -15.35 -32.59
CA PHE A 200 13.47 -14.21 -31.71
C PHE A 200 13.24 -14.65 -30.27
N ARG A 201 13.73 -13.85 -29.32
CA ARG A 201 13.38 -13.99 -27.90
C ARG A 201 12.74 -12.70 -27.41
N ILE A 202 11.43 -12.73 -27.23
CA ILE A 202 10.61 -11.58 -26.82
C ILE A 202 10.60 -11.57 -25.29
N VAL A 203 11.33 -10.63 -24.70
CA VAL A 203 11.45 -10.49 -23.24
C VAL A 203 10.47 -9.42 -22.76
N VAL A 204 9.37 -9.83 -22.17
CA VAL A 204 8.27 -8.97 -21.71
C VAL A 204 8.47 -8.63 -20.23
N PHE A 205 8.81 -7.38 -19.96
CA PHE A 205 8.89 -6.82 -18.62
C PHE A 205 7.50 -6.31 -18.19
N ILE A 206 6.97 -6.83 -17.10
CA ILE A 206 5.72 -6.40 -16.48
C ILE A 206 6.06 -5.76 -15.14
N ASP A 207 5.87 -4.45 -15.02
CA ASP A 207 6.26 -3.68 -13.84
C ASP A 207 5.07 -3.00 -13.18
N ASP A 208 5.15 -2.74 -11.87
CA ASP A 208 4.08 -2.16 -11.06
C ASP A 208 2.75 -2.98 -11.13
N LEU A 209 2.83 -4.32 -11.22
CA LEU A 209 1.65 -5.20 -11.15
C LEU A 209 0.93 -5.05 -9.79
N ASP A 210 1.70 -4.82 -8.73
CA ASP A 210 1.26 -4.55 -7.36
C ASP A 210 0.51 -3.21 -7.20
N ARG A 211 0.39 -2.39 -8.25
CA ARG A 211 -0.43 -1.17 -8.25
C ARG A 211 -1.77 -1.32 -8.94
N CYS A 212 -2.02 -2.46 -9.58
CA CYS A 212 -3.32 -2.73 -10.19
C CYS A 212 -4.35 -3.12 -9.13
N LEU A 213 -5.62 -2.92 -9.47
CA LEU A 213 -6.70 -3.61 -8.75
C LEU A 213 -6.46 -5.13 -8.79
N PRO A 214 -6.79 -5.86 -7.71
CA PRO A 214 -6.64 -7.31 -7.63
C PRO A 214 -7.15 -8.07 -8.87
N GLU A 215 -8.34 -7.75 -9.34
CA GLU A 215 -8.98 -8.40 -10.48
C GLU A 215 -8.20 -8.14 -11.78
N LYS A 216 -7.65 -6.93 -11.92
CA LYS A 216 -6.82 -6.53 -13.07
C LYS A 216 -5.47 -7.23 -13.07
N ALA A 217 -4.86 -7.42 -11.90
CA ALA A 217 -3.62 -8.17 -11.80
C ALA A 217 -3.82 -9.63 -12.26
N VAL A 218 -4.90 -10.29 -11.80
CA VAL A 218 -5.24 -11.66 -12.21
C VAL A 218 -5.62 -11.74 -13.69
N GLU A 219 -6.40 -10.78 -14.19
CA GLU A 219 -6.75 -10.68 -15.62
C GLU A 219 -5.51 -10.64 -16.52
N LEU A 220 -4.47 -9.91 -16.10
CA LEU A 220 -3.20 -9.88 -16.82
C LEU A 220 -2.47 -11.23 -16.76
N LEU A 221 -2.42 -11.88 -15.59
CA LEU A 221 -1.80 -13.21 -15.45
C LEU A 221 -2.49 -14.24 -16.33
N GLU A 222 -3.83 -14.23 -16.42
CA GLU A 222 -4.58 -15.07 -17.36
C GLU A 222 -4.26 -14.73 -18.82
N SER A 223 -4.19 -13.43 -19.14
CA SER A 223 -3.81 -12.95 -20.47
C SER A 223 -2.42 -13.40 -20.91
N MET A 224 -1.50 -13.60 -19.96
CA MET A 224 -0.15 -14.08 -20.24
C MET A 224 -0.11 -15.55 -20.63
N LYS A 225 -1.03 -16.38 -20.13
CA LYS A 225 -1.09 -17.82 -20.46
C LYS A 225 -1.23 -18.08 -21.95
N LEU A 226 -1.80 -17.13 -22.71
CA LEU A 226 -1.87 -17.18 -24.18
C LEU A 226 -0.51 -17.34 -24.86
N PHE A 227 0.55 -16.90 -24.20
CA PHE A 227 1.92 -16.93 -24.72
C PHE A 227 2.76 -18.06 -24.13
N PHE A 228 2.20 -18.85 -23.19
CA PHE A 228 2.90 -19.94 -22.51
C PHE A 228 3.00 -21.22 -23.36
N ASP A 229 2.39 -21.23 -24.55
CA ASP A 229 2.56 -22.29 -25.55
C ASP A 229 3.40 -21.84 -26.76
N ILE A 230 3.94 -20.61 -26.72
CA ILE A 230 4.74 -20.01 -27.80
C ILE A 230 6.21 -19.93 -27.38
N PRO A 231 7.09 -20.78 -27.94
CA PRO A 231 8.53 -20.66 -27.75
C PRO A 231 9.05 -19.29 -28.20
N GLY A 232 10.10 -18.83 -27.54
CA GLY A 232 10.69 -17.51 -27.71
C GLY A 232 10.11 -16.41 -26.81
N TYR A 233 9.01 -16.64 -26.09
CA TYR A 233 8.52 -15.68 -25.10
C TYR A 233 9.18 -15.86 -23.73
N LEU A 234 9.57 -14.77 -23.10
CA LEU A 234 10.07 -14.77 -21.73
C LEU A 234 9.45 -13.61 -20.95
N PHE A 235 8.96 -13.88 -19.75
CA PHE A 235 8.33 -12.89 -18.90
C PHE A 235 9.24 -12.55 -17.72
N VAL A 236 9.35 -11.26 -17.39
CA VAL A 236 9.98 -10.78 -16.16
C VAL A 236 8.97 -9.89 -15.45
N ILE A 237 8.43 -10.38 -14.33
CA ILE A 237 7.32 -9.73 -13.63
C ILE A 237 7.81 -9.18 -12.29
N GLY A 238 7.70 -7.87 -12.08
CA GLY A 238 7.91 -7.26 -10.77
C GLY A 238 6.65 -7.41 -9.92
N VAL A 239 6.76 -8.16 -8.82
CA VAL A 239 5.60 -8.53 -7.98
C VAL A 239 5.88 -8.22 -6.51
N ASP A 240 4.91 -7.66 -5.82
CA ASP A 240 4.81 -7.80 -4.36
C ASP A 240 3.97 -9.04 -4.08
N LYS A 241 4.63 -10.09 -3.56
CA LYS A 241 4.07 -11.46 -3.45
C LYS A 241 2.73 -11.43 -2.70
N GLU A 242 2.70 -10.76 -1.56
CA GLU A 242 1.51 -10.65 -0.71
C GLU A 242 0.36 -9.90 -1.40
N VAL A 243 0.67 -8.87 -2.20
CA VAL A 243 -0.35 -8.08 -2.90
C VAL A 243 -1.05 -8.92 -3.98
N VAL A 244 -0.28 -9.67 -4.76
CA VAL A 244 -0.83 -10.49 -5.86
C VAL A 244 -1.51 -11.76 -5.33
N GLU A 245 -0.96 -12.42 -4.30
CA GLU A 245 -1.61 -13.57 -3.68
C GLU A 245 -2.99 -13.22 -3.13
N ARG A 246 -3.12 -12.07 -2.46
CA ARG A 246 -4.43 -11.57 -2.01
C ARG A 246 -5.41 -11.42 -3.17
N GLY A 247 -4.95 -10.93 -4.32
CA GLY A 247 -5.81 -10.72 -5.47
C GLY A 247 -6.22 -12.01 -6.16
N ILE A 248 -5.33 -12.99 -6.25
CA ILE A 248 -5.65 -14.34 -6.76
C ILE A 248 -6.66 -15.01 -5.82
N THR A 249 -6.40 -14.99 -4.51
CA THR A 249 -7.33 -15.53 -3.52
C THR A 249 -8.69 -14.86 -3.63
N TRP A 250 -8.76 -13.53 -3.78
CA TRP A 250 -10.03 -12.81 -3.97
C TRP A 250 -10.76 -13.26 -5.25
N HIS A 251 -10.05 -13.38 -6.37
CA HIS A 251 -10.63 -13.72 -7.66
C HIS A 251 -11.24 -15.14 -7.69
N TYR A 252 -10.60 -16.11 -7.03
CA TYR A 252 -11.06 -17.50 -7.07
C TYR A 252 -12.05 -17.90 -5.94
N ARG A 253 -12.35 -17.02 -4.98
CA ARG A 253 -13.31 -17.27 -3.87
C ARG A 253 -14.68 -17.79 -4.32
N HIS A 254 -15.17 -17.40 -5.49
CA HIS A 254 -16.51 -17.75 -5.97
C HIS A 254 -16.62 -19.15 -6.61
N PHE A 255 -15.50 -19.77 -6.96
CA PHE A 255 -15.48 -21.13 -7.51
C PHE A 255 -15.58 -22.22 -6.44
N GLU A 256 -15.60 -21.86 -5.15
CA GLU A 256 -15.65 -22.79 -4.00
C GLU A 256 -17.07 -23.26 -3.64
N ASN A 257 -18.13 -22.68 -4.21
CA ASN A 257 -19.51 -22.93 -3.76
C ASN A 257 -20.24 -24.12 -4.44
N GLY A 258 -19.53 -25.02 -5.15
CA GLY A 258 -20.19 -26.00 -6.03
C GLY A 258 -19.95 -27.49 -5.79
N SER A 259 -18.85 -27.93 -5.20
CA SER A 259 -18.52 -29.36 -5.18
C SER A 259 -17.55 -29.73 -4.06
N LYS A 260 -17.88 -30.78 -3.29
CA LYS A 260 -17.05 -31.34 -2.21
C LYS A 260 -15.67 -31.89 -2.67
N ASP A 261 -15.34 -31.82 -3.96
CA ASP A 261 -14.12 -32.35 -4.56
C ASP A 261 -13.33 -31.33 -5.42
N SER A 262 -13.62 -30.02 -5.36
CA SER A 262 -12.79 -29.04 -6.06
C SER A 262 -11.54 -28.73 -5.24
N THR A 263 -10.39 -29.21 -5.69
CA THR A 263 -9.06 -28.80 -5.23
C THR A 263 -8.96 -27.28 -5.27
N ALA A 264 -9.02 -26.62 -4.10
CA ALA A 264 -8.82 -25.19 -3.99
C ALA A 264 -7.43 -24.86 -4.54
N VAL A 265 -7.34 -24.10 -5.63
CA VAL A 265 -6.05 -23.66 -6.17
C VAL A 265 -5.52 -22.61 -5.21
N SER A 266 -4.52 -22.95 -4.42
CA SER A 266 -3.83 -21.96 -3.56
C SER A 266 -3.28 -20.85 -4.45
N ALA A 267 -3.31 -19.60 -3.98
CA ALA A 267 -2.68 -18.49 -4.69
C ALA A 267 -1.16 -18.72 -4.87
N GLU A 268 -0.56 -19.44 -3.92
CA GLU A 268 0.83 -19.90 -3.99
C GLU A 268 0.99 -20.91 -5.14
N ASP A 269 0.16 -21.96 -5.20
CA ASP A 269 0.16 -22.94 -6.30
C ASP A 269 -0.05 -22.28 -7.68
N TYR A 270 -0.91 -21.26 -7.73
CA TYR A 270 -1.15 -20.50 -8.95
C TYR A 270 0.12 -19.78 -9.40
N LEU A 271 0.78 -19.05 -8.50
CA LEU A 271 2.01 -18.33 -8.82
C LEU A 271 3.16 -19.29 -9.13
N GLU A 272 3.29 -20.41 -8.42
CA GLU A 272 4.29 -21.45 -8.69
C GLU A 272 4.12 -22.06 -10.09
N LYS A 273 2.87 -22.30 -10.53
CA LYS A 273 2.60 -22.78 -11.90
C LYS A 273 2.96 -21.74 -12.96
N MET A 274 2.80 -20.46 -12.64
CA MET A 274 3.02 -19.35 -13.58
C MET A 274 4.48 -18.89 -13.63
N ILE A 275 5.21 -18.96 -12.52
CA ILE A 275 6.56 -18.41 -12.33
C ILE A 275 7.54 -19.55 -12.13
N GLN A 276 8.35 -19.84 -13.14
CA GLN A 276 9.32 -20.93 -13.08
C GLN A 276 10.60 -20.54 -12.33
N LEU A 277 10.95 -19.24 -12.28
CA LEU A 277 12.09 -18.74 -11.52
C LEU A 277 11.68 -17.59 -10.58
N PRO A 278 11.40 -17.88 -9.29
CA PRO A 278 11.18 -16.85 -8.29
C PRO A 278 12.52 -16.26 -7.82
N ILE A 279 12.66 -14.95 -7.91
CA ILE A 279 13.83 -14.19 -7.43
C ILE A 279 13.35 -13.21 -6.36
N GLU A 280 13.69 -13.50 -5.11
CA GLU A 280 13.56 -12.52 -4.04
C GLU A 280 14.71 -11.53 -4.11
N LEU A 281 14.39 -10.24 -4.18
CA LEU A 281 15.42 -9.20 -4.15
C LEU A 281 16.15 -9.25 -2.81
N PRO A 282 17.48 -9.39 -2.81
CA PRO A 282 18.24 -9.43 -1.58
C PRO A 282 18.15 -8.07 -0.85
N PRO A 283 18.34 -8.06 0.48
CA PRO A 283 18.58 -6.82 1.20
C PRO A 283 19.83 -6.12 0.63
N ILE A 284 19.93 -4.80 0.85
CA ILE A 284 21.08 -4.03 0.36
C ILE A 284 22.36 -4.57 1.04
N GLU A 285 23.34 -4.99 0.24
CA GLU A 285 24.61 -5.52 0.75
C GLU A 285 25.29 -4.54 1.74
N PRO A 286 25.96 -5.05 2.79
CA PRO A 286 26.75 -4.22 3.70
C PRO A 286 27.76 -3.35 2.95
N GLY A 287 27.78 -2.04 3.23
CA GLY A 287 28.62 -1.07 2.51
C GLY A 287 27.97 -0.46 1.27
N LYS A 288 27.16 -1.21 0.50
CA LYS A 288 26.43 -0.66 -0.66
C LYS A 288 25.39 0.37 -0.27
N LYS A 289 24.78 0.21 0.92
CA LYS A 289 23.87 1.22 1.48
C LYS A 289 24.57 2.57 1.65
N ARG A 290 25.83 2.57 2.09
CA ARG A 290 26.63 3.79 2.24
C ARG A 290 26.99 4.39 0.89
N ASP A 291 27.41 3.58 -0.08
CA ASP A 291 27.67 4.03 -1.45
C ASP A 291 26.44 4.67 -2.07
N PHE A 292 25.27 4.06 -1.86
CA PHE A 292 23.99 4.59 -2.32
C PHE A 292 23.65 5.93 -1.66
N ILE A 293 23.81 6.05 -0.34
CA ILE A 293 23.63 7.33 0.37
C ILE A 293 24.60 8.40 -0.16
N GLN A 294 25.85 8.04 -0.43
CA GLN A 294 26.85 8.95 -0.98
C GLN A 294 26.49 9.41 -2.40
N ASP A 295 25.99 8.51 -3.26
CA ASP A 295 25.52 8.87 -4.60
C ASP A 295 24.29 9.79 -4.53
N LEU A 296 23.35 9.54 -3.61
CA LEU A 296 22.20 10.43 -3.37
C LEU A 296 22.61 11.82 -2.86
N LEU A 297 23.72 11.91 -2.11
CA LEU A 297 24.28 13.16 -1.58
C LEU A 297 25.38 13.75 -2.46
N LYS A 298 25.50 13.31 -3.71
CA LYS A 298 26.50 13.85 -4.64
C LYS A 298 26.30 15.36 -4.84
N GLY A 299 27.36 16.14 -4.64
CA GLY A 299 27.30 17.60 -4.65
C GLY A 299 26.93 18.24 -3.30
N GLN A 300 26.73 17.43 -2.26
CA GLN A 300 26.39 17.84 -0.89
C GLN A 300 27.42 17.28 0.11
N GLU A 301 28.71 17.55 -0.13
CA GLU A 301 29.84 16.94 0.60
C GLU A 301 29.75 17.09 2.12
N ALA A 302 29.22 18.22 2.58
CA ALA A 302 29.02 18.53 3.99
C ALA A 302 28.10 17.51 4.70
N TYR A 303 27.15 16.91 3.98
CA TYR A 303 26.28 15.84 4.48
C TYR A 303 26.85 14.45 4.13
N ALA A 304 27.43 14.28 2.94
CA ALA A 304 27.98 12.99 2.48
C ALA A 304 29.06 12.43 3.42
N LYS A 305 29.88 13.30 4.05
CA LYS A 305 30.86 12.89 5.07
C LYS A 305 30.25 12.18 6.29
N HIS A 306 28.96 12.38 6.54
CA HIS A 306 28.19 11.76 7.62
C HIS A 306 27.31 10.59 7.14
N ALA A 307 27.57 10.01 5.95
CA ALA A 307 26.76 8.90 5.42
C ALA A 307 26.61 7.71 6.39
N LYS A 308 27.64 7.44 7.22
CA LYS A 308 27.58 6.40 8.27
C LYS A 308 26.48 6.65 9.31
N LEU A 309 26.20 7.91 9.64
CA LEU A 309 25.13 8.27 10.57
C LEU A 309 23.75 8.00 9.96
N ILE A 310 23.58 8.34 8.68
CA ILE A 310 22.35 8.10 7.92
C ILE A 310 22.11 6.60 7.77
N GLU A 311 23.16 5.84 7.45
CA GLU A 311 23.14 4.38 7.31
C GLU A 311 22.63 3.68 8.57
N LYS A 312 23.05 4.16 9.75
CA LYS A 312 22.62 3.64 11.06
C LYS A 312 21.18 4.04 11.41
N GLY A 313 20.78 5.27 11.06
CA GLY A 313 19.51 5.84 11.47
C GLY A 313 18.31 5.46 10.61
N ILE A 314 18.51 5.21 9.31
CA ILE A 314 17.42 4.94 8.36
C ILE A 314 17.38 3.45 8.01
N GLY A 315 16.20 2.92 7.70
CA GLY A 315 16.02 1.53 7.28
C GLY A 315 16.73 1.18 5.96
N GLU A 316 16.56 -0.06 5.50
CA GLU A 316 17.24 -0.59 4.31
C GLU A 316 16.46 -0.35 3.00
N ASN A 317 15.24 0.17 3.07
CA ASN A 317 14.44 0.42 1.88
C ASN A 317 15.01 1.60 1.05
N PRO A 318 15.37 1.38 -0.24
CA PRO A 318 15.94 2.42 -1.10
C PRO A 318 15.06 3.68 -1.26
N ARG A 319 13.73 3.51 -1.35
CA ARG A 319 12.80 4.66 -1.45
C ARG A 319 12.78 5.45 -0.15
N SER A 320 12.78 4.78 1.00
CA SER A 320 12.87 5.46 2.31
C SER A 320 14.16 6.29 2.43
N LEU A 321 15.29 5.78 1.94
CA LEU A 321 16.55 6.54 1.89
C LEU A 321 16.45 7.79 1.00
N LYS A 322 15.84 7.69 -0.21
CA LYS A 322 15.60 8.87 -1.08
C LYS A 322 14.71 9.91 -0.42
N ARG A 323 13.59 9.48 0.18
CA ARG A 323 12.66 10.36 0.91
C ARG A 323 13.36 11.06 2.08
N PHE A 324 14.18 10.32 2.82
CA PHE A 324 14.97 10.87 3.91
C PHE A 324 15.98 11.91 3.40
N VAL A 325 16.74 11.61 2.34
CA VAL A 325 17.72 12.56 1.77
C VAL A 325 17.01 13.85 1.32
N ASN A 326 15.82 13.75 0.70
CA ASN A 326 15.04 14.93 0.34
C ASN A 326 14.66 15.77 1.55
N LEU A 327 14.15 15.14 2.62
CA LEU A 327 13.84 15.84 3.86
C LEU A 327 15.09 16.48 4.47
N LEU A 328 16.21 15.76 4.49
CA LEU A 328 17.48 16.24 5.04
C LEU A 328 17.99 17.47 4.28
N LEU A 329 18.07 17.40 2.95
CA LEU A 329 18.59 18.52 2.15
C LEU A 329 17.70 19.75 2.31
N PHE A 330 16.39 19.52 2.37
CA PHE A 330 15.42 20.58 2.53
C PHE A 330 15.47 21.22 3.93
N THR A 331 15.40 20.42 5.00
CA THR A 331 15.51 20.92 6.39
C THR A 331 16.88 21.53 6.68
N GLY A 332 17.95 20.98 6.10
CA GLY A 332 19.30 21.53 6.19
C GLY A 332 19.43 22.89 5.50
N MET A 333 18.73 23.12 4.39
CA MET A 333 18.66 24.44 3.75
C MET A 333 18.00 25.47 4.68
N LEU A 334 16.86 25.11 5.31
CA LEU A 334 16.19 25.97 6.29
C LEU A 334 17.09 26.25 7.50
N ALA A 335 17.84 25.25 7.94
CA ALA A 335 18.73 25.38 9.07
C ALA A 335 19.92 26.30 8.78
N ASN A 336 20.44 26.27 7.55
CA ASN A 336 21.47 27.21 7.10
C ASN A 336 20.93 28.64 7.00
N GLN A 337 19.72 28.84 6.47
CA GLN A 337 19.08 30.17 6.46
C GLN A 337 18.84 30.69 7.88
N LEU A 338 18.39 29.81 8.78
CA LEU A 338 18.21 30.13 10.19
C LEU A 338 19.55 30.53 10.84
N LYS A 339 20.61 29.77 10.58
CA LYS A 339 21.97 30.06 11.06
C LYS A 339 22.45 31.44 10.60
N GLU A 340 22.31 31.74 9.31
CA GLU A 340 22.73 33.03 8.75
C GLU A 340 22.00 34.20 9.39
N ARG A 341 20.68 34.08 9.56
CA ARG A 341 19.85 35.10 10.23
C ARG A 341 20.26 35.32 11.69
N LEU A 342 20.47 34.25 12.46
CA LEU A 342 20.88 34.37 13.86
C LEU A 342 22.27 35.02 14.00
N LEU A 343 23.20 34.73 13.08
CA LEU A 343 24.52 35.36 13.04
C LEU A 343 24.48 36.83 12.58
N SER A 344 23.50 37.25 11.78
CA SER A 344 23.32 38.67 11.45
C SER A 344 22.73 39.44 12.63
N GLU A 345 21.67 38.92 13.26
CA GLU A 345 21.00 39.57 14.41
C GLU A 345 21.96 39.78 15.60
N ASN A 346 22.91 38.87 15.80
CA ASN A 346 23.90 39.00 16.87
C ASN A 346 25.06 39.96 16.56
N ARG A 347 25.36 40.25 15.29
CA ARG A 347 26.37 41.25 14.91
C ARG A 347 25.90 42.68 15.14
N ASP A 348 24.59 42.92 15.12
CA ASP A 348 23.98 44.24 15.34
C ASP A 348 23.88 44.61 16.84
N LYS A 349 24.03 43.63 17.75
CA LYS A 349 24.09 43.86 19.19
C LYS A 349 25.53 44.26 19.58
N LYS A 350 25.74 45.55 19.88
CA LYS A 350 27.07 46.14 20.19
C LYS A 350 27.77 45.62 21.45
N ASP A 351 27.09 44.85 22.30
CA ASP A 351 27.69 44.11 23.42
C ASP A 351 27.70 42.63 23.07
N SER A 352 28.89 42.06 22.91
CA SER A 352 29.08 40.70 22.43
C SER A 352 28.46 39.67 23.39
N ASP A 353 27.33 39.07 23.03
CA ASP A 353 26.95 37.79 23.62
C ASP A 353 27.69 36.66 22.90
N SER A 354 28.99 36.52 23.21
CA SER A 354 29.89 35.48 22.68
C SER A 354 29.34 34.06 22.85
N LYS A 355 28.39 33.86 23.77
CA LYS A 355 27.76 32.58 24.06
C LYS A 355 26.85 32.08 22.94
N GLU A 356 25.97 32.92 22.39
CA GLU A 356 25.02 32.50 21.34
C GLU A 356 25.75 32.21 20.02
N GLU A 357 26.70 33.05 19.63
CA GLU A 357 27.53 32.81 18.43
C GLU A 357 28.30 31.47 18.55
N ASN A 358 28.84 31.16 19.73
CA ASN A 358 29.48 29.87 20.00
C ASN A 358 28.50 28.69 19.89
N LEU A 359 27.27 28.83 20.41
CA LEU A 359 26.22 27.81 20.26
C LEU A 359 25.83 27.61 18.79
N ILE A 360 25.67 28.70 18.03
CA ILE A 360 25.33 28.66 16.61
C ILE A 360 26.42 27.93 15.81
N ASN A 361 27.67 28.34 15.99
CA ASN A 361 28.79 27.77 15.24
C ASN A 361 29.03 26.30 15.56
N ARG A 362 28.75 25.87 16.80
CA ARG A 362 28.90 24.48 17.23
C ARG A 362 27.76 23.56 16.80
N TYR A 363 26.51 23.99 16.95
CA TYR A 363 25.35 23.09 16.82
C TYR A 363 24.59 23.21 15.50
N PHE A 364 24.67 24.36 14.80
CA PHE A 364 24.01 24.56 13.51
C PHE A 364 24.94 24.08 12.39
N VAL A 365 25.17 22.77 12.36
CA VAL A 365 26.08 22.07 11.43
C VAL A 365 25.45 20.77 10.92
N PRO A 366 25.89 20.24 9.76
CA PRO A 366 25.27 19.09 9.10
C PRO A 366 25.03 17.86 9.98
N GLU A 367 25.94 17.55 10.91
CA GLU A 367 25.77 16.40 11.82
C GLU A 367 24.45 16.46 12.61
N PHE A 368 24.17 17.61 13.22
CA PHE A 368 22.97 17.79 14.03
C PHE A 368 21.71 17.88 13.17
N TYR A 369 21.80 18.45 11.96
CA TYR A 369 20.69 18.43 11.00
C TYR A 369 20.32 17.00 10.61
N ILE A 370 21.32 16.13 10.40
CA ILE A 370 21.09 14.71 10.11
C ILE A 370 20.43 14.02 11.29
N LYS A 371 20.96 14.18 12.51
CA LYS A 371 20.34 13.59 13.71
C LYS A 371 18.88 14.03 13.86
N TRP A 372 18.63 15.33 13.70
CA TRP A 372 17.29 15.89 13.80
C TRP A 372 16.36 15.37 12.71
N ALA A 373 16.82 15.34 11.45
CA ALA A 373 16.06 14.80 10.34
C ALA A 373 15.74 13.31 10.53
N ILE A 374 16.64 12.51 11.11
CA ILE A 374 16.38 11.10 11.41
C ILE A 374 15.27 10.96 12.46
N ILE A 375 15.33 11.77 13.52
CA ILE A 375 14.29 11.81 14.56
C ILE A 375 12.94 12.18 13.94
N LEU A 376 12.90 13.23 13.10
CA LEU A 376 11.68 13.66 12.41
C LEU A 376 11.13 12.59 11.45
N PHE A 377 12.01 11.91 10.71
CA PHE A 377 11.62 11.01 9.62
C PHE A 377 11.18 9.63 10.11
N ARG A 378 11.86 9.08 11.13
CA ARG A 378 11.68 7.69 11.57
C ARG A 378 11.12 7.56 12.98
N PHE A 379 11.38 8.52 13.86
CA PHE A 379 11.06 8.42 15.29
C PHE A 379 10.07 9.51 15.69
N HIS A 380 8.92 9.55 15.00
CA HIS A 380 7.93 10.61 15.18
C HIS A 380 7.40 10.70 16.63
N ASP A 381 7.21 9.56 17.29
CA ASP A 381 6.78 9.52 18.70
C ASP A 381 7.80 10.18 19.63
N VAL A 382 9.09 9.96 19.34
CA VAL A 382 10.20 10.57 20.07
C VAL A 382 10.24 12.08 19.81
N TYR A 383 10.06 12.51 18.56
CA TYR A 383 9.94 13.93 18.22
C TYR A 383 8.79 14.61 18.98
N THR A 384 7.61 13.98 19.03
CA THR A 384 6.43 14.50 19.72
C THR A 384 6.69 14.70 21.21
N LYS A 385 7.40 13.75 21.85
CA LYS A 385 7.84 13.88 23.25
C LYS A 385 8.86 15.01 23.44
N ILE A 386 9.86 15.13 22.56
CA ILE A 386 10.85 16.23 22.59
C ILE A 386 10.18 17.60 22.42
N ARG A 387 9.14 17.70 21.58
CA ARG A 387 8.39 18.93 21.37
C ARG A 387 7.71 19.40 22.67
N GLY A 388 7.14 18.46 23.43
CA GLY A 388 6.50 18.73 24.73
C GLY A 388 7.48 18.92 25.89
N ASN A 389 8.69 18.34 25.83
CA ASN A 389 9.72 18.45 26.85
C ASN A 389 11.11 18.60 26.22
N THR A 390 11.65 19.83 26.22
CA THR A 390 12.97 20.14 25.65
C THR A 390 14.12 19.39 26.36
N GLY A 391 13.96 19.02 27.63
CA GLY A 391 14.94 18.25 28.39
C GLY A 391 15.02 16.78 27.98
N PHE A 392 13.94 16.24 27.39
CA PHE A 392 13.82 14.82 27.06
C PHE A 392 14.89 14.36 26.04
N LEU A 393 15.24 15.22 25.06
CA LEU A 393 16.32 14.88 24.11
C LEU A 393 17.67 14.71 24.81
N TRP A 394 17.94 15.47 25.86
CA TRP A 394 19.17 15.33 26.63
C TRP A 394 19.20 14.00 27.40
N GLU A 395 18.08 13.64 28.03
CA GLU A 395 17.90 12.36 28.74
C GLU A 395 18.07 11.16 27.81
N LEU A 396 17.41 11.16 26.64
CA LEU A 396 17.54 10.09 25.65
C LEU A 396 18.99 9.91 25.17
N GLN A 397 19.75 10.99 24.99
CA GLN A 397 21.16 10.92 24.59
C GLN A 397 22.07 10.41 25.71
N ASN A 398 21.72 10.61 26.98
CA ASN A 398 22.45 10.03 28.11
C ASN A 398 22.15 8.53 28.21
N ALA A 399 20.88 8.15 28.16
CA ALA A 399 20.46 6.75 28.15
C ALA A 399 21.10 5.97 26.98
N ALA A 400 21.14 6.57 25.80
CA ALA A 400 21.74 5.95 24.62
C ALA A 400 23.25 5.66 24.76
N ARG A 401 23.99 6.46 25.52
CA ARG A 401 25.46 6.35 25.66
C ARG A 401 25.90 5.60 26.90
N ASN A 402 25.22 5.82 28.02
CA ASN A 402 25.68 5.37 29.33
C ASN A 402 24.84 4.20 29.85
N GLY A 403 23.68 3.92 29.25
CA GLY A 403 22.74 2.90 29.75
C GLY A 403 21.90 3.38 30.94
N ASP A 404 22.23 4.55 31.52
CA ASP A 404 21.50 5.15 32.63
C ASP A 404 20.35 6.02 32.10
N ALA A 405 19.11 5.65 32.45
CA ALA A 405 17.92 6.43 32.20
C ALA A 405 17.24 6.77 33.54
N GLU A 406 17.16 8.06 33.88
CA GLU A 406 16.35 8.52 35.02
C GLU A 406 14.84 8.37 34.73
N ASP A 407 14.45 8.38 33.44
CA ASP A 407 13.08 8.15 32.97
C ASP A 407 12.92 6.70 32.44
N PRO A 408 12.00 5.88 32.98
CA PRO A 408 11.72 4.52 32.52
C PRO A 408 11.37 4.43 31.02
N SER A 409 10.78 5.49 30.45
CA SER A 409 10.41 5.56 29.04
C SER A 409 11.61 5.71 28.09
N ALA A 410 12.81 6.01 28.62
CA ALA A 410 14.07 6.03 27.89
C ALA A 410 14.86 4.71 27.98
N ALA A 411 14.36 3.72 28.75
CA ALA A 411 15.04 2.43 28.95
C ALA A 411 14.96 1.50 27.72
N HIS A 412 13.90 1.62 26.91
CA HIS A 412 13.66 0.80 25.71
C HIS A 412 13.79 1.65 24.43
N LEU A 413 15.02 2.09 24.14
CA LEU A 413 15.33 2.81 22.90
C LEU A 413 15.48 1.84 21.73
N ASP A 414 14.83 2.15 20.60
CA ASP A 414 15.11 1.50 19.32
C ASP A 414 16.62 1.50 19.06
N ARG A 415 17.15 0.36 18.58
CA ARG A 415 18.58 0.17 18.37
C ARG A 415 19.18 1.22 17.44
N ALA A 416 18.49 1.57 16.36
CA ALA A 416 18.95 2.59 15.42
C ALA A 416 18.92 3.98 16.04
N LEU A 417 17.89 4.31 16.83
CA LEU A 417 17.85 5.59 17.57
C LEU A 417 19.00 5.70 18.58
N LYS A 418 19.29 4.61 19.31
CA LYS A 418 20.44 4.54 20.23
C LYS A 418 21.76 4.80 19.50
N GLU A 419 21.96 4.18 18.34
CA GLU A 419 23.15 4.39 17.51
C GLU A 419 23.26 5.83 16.98
N VAL A 420 22.14 6.49 16.67
CA VAL A 420 22.09 7.88 16.19
C VAL A 420 22.41 8.88 17.31
N LEU A 421 21.82 8.70 18.49
CA LEU A 421 22.02 9.59 19.64
C LEU A 421 23.40 9.44 20.30
N SER A 422 23.99 8.24 20.19
CA SER A 422 25.36 7.98 20.66
C SER A 422 26.45 8.43 19.68
N TYR A 423 26.11 8.65 18.40
CA TYR A 423 27.07 9.10 17.39
C TYR A 423 27.54 10.54 17.67
N GLY A 424 28.84 10.81 17.57
CA GLY A 424 29.40 12.17 17.60
C GLY A 424 29.06 12.99 18.86
N GLU A 425 28.84 14.30 18.70
CA GLU A 425 28.54 15.21 19.84
C GLU A 425 27.07 15.12 20.29
N LYS A 426 26.78 15.45 21.56
CA LYS A 426 25.41 15.54 22.08
C LYS A 426 24.77 16.87 21.66
N PHE A 427 23.48 16.88 21.35
CA PHE A 427 22.70 18.12 21.37
C PHE A 427 22.80 18.74 22.77
N PRO A 428 22.85 20.07 22.90
CA PRO A 428 23.05 20.72 24.19
C PRO A 428 21.80 20.60 25.07
N LYS A 429 21.99 20.71 26.39
CA LYS A 429 20.88 20.90 27.35
C LYS A 429 20.24 22.29 27.22
N ASP A 430 20.91 23.21 26.52
CA ASP A 430 20.44 24.58 26.30
C ASP A 430 19.15 24.60 25.48
N ARG A 431 18.07 25.10 26.09
CA ARG A 431 16.74 25.13 25.47
C ARG A 431 16.70 25.98 24.21
N TRP A 432 17.51 27.04 24.15
CA TRP A 432 17.54 27.96 23.01
C TRP A 432 17.88 27.23 21.72
N VAL A 433 18.90 26.35 21.74
CA VAL A 433 19.28 25.58 20.54
C VAL A 433 18.16 24.63 20.14
N ILE A 434 17.60 23.88 21.08
CA ILE A 434 16.58 22.87 20.77
C ILE A 434 15.30 23.51 20.25
N ASP A 435 14.89 24.65 20.81
CA ASP A 435 13.70 25.37 20.37
C ASP A 435 13.87 25.88 18.92
N HIS A 436 15.07 26.32 18.53
CA HIS A 436 15.38 26.65 17.14
C HIS A 436 15.32 25.43 16.21
N PHE A 437 15.78 24.26 16.65
CA PHE A 437 15.65 23.01 15.88
C PHE A 437 14.19 22.57 15.73
N LYS A 438 13.33 22.77 16.74
CA LYS A 438 11.87 22.54 16.63
C LYS A 438 11.25 23.36 15.50
N HIS A 439 11.76 24.54 15.21
CA HIS A 439 11.27 25.38 14.11
C HIS A 439 11.69 24.88 12.72
N LEU A 440 12.72 24.03 12.61
CA LEU A 440 13.14 23.42 11.33
C LEU A 440 12.12 22.41 10.79
N ALA A 441 11.18 21.96 11.62
CA ALA A 441 10.06 21.13 11.20
C ALA A 441 8.93 21.93 10.51
N ARG A 442 9.00 23.28 10.43
CA ARG A 442 7.92 24.15 9.91
C ARG A 442 7.91 24.38 8.40
N VAL A 443 8.45 23.47 7.61
CA VAL A 443 8.12 23.48 6.17
C VAL A 443 7.80 22.06 5.73
N SER A 444 6.61 21.75 5.23
CA SER A 444 5.54 22.54 4.61
C SER A 444 4.35 22.90 5.52
N ASP A 445 4.09 24.19 5.69
CA ASP A 445 2.73 24.70 5.95
C ASP A 445 2.45 26.02 5.17
N ALA A 446 3.22 26.28 4.11
CA ALA A 446 2.94 27.35 3.16
C ALA A 446 2.09 26.78 2.01
N GLY A 447 0.81 26.55 2.33
CA GLY A 447 -0.19 25.97 1.43
C GLY A 447 -1.49 25.62 2.14
N SER A 448 -1.46 25.50 3.47
CA SER A 448 -2.67 25.39 4.27
C SER A 448 -2.81 26.64 5.13
N LYS A 449 -3.80 27.48 4.80
CA LYS A 449 -4.55 28.10 5.89
C LYS A 449 -5.37 26.96 6.49
N THR A 450 -4.78 26.16 7.37
CA THR A 450 -5.57 25.34 8.29
C THR A 450 -6.00 26.22 9.46
N PRO A 451 -7.30 26.21 9.81
CA PRO A 451 -7.76 26.69 11.10
C PRO A 451 -7.04 25.92 12.21
N GLY A 452 -6.83 26.57 13.35
CA GLY A 452 -6.01 26.04 14.45
C GLY A 452 -6.32 24.58 14.79
N ALA A 453 -5.25 23.80 14.98
CA ALA A 453 -5.30 22.52 15.63
C ALA A 453 -6.12 22.66 16.93
N ALA A 454 -7.24 21.94 17.00
CA ALA A 454 -7.89 21.71 18.26
C ALA A 454 -6.86 21.09 19.23
N PRO A 455 -6.82 21.56 20.50
CA PRO A 455 -5.90 21.04 21.50
C PRO A 455 -6.09 19.52 21.60
N GLY A 456 -4.97 18.78 21.60
CA GLY A 456 -4.97 17.34 21.80
C GLY A 456 -5.75 17.01 23.08
N TYR A 457 -6.90 16.36 22.90
CA TYR A 457 -7.68 15.79 23.99
C TYR A 457 -6.89 14.61 24.56
N ARG A 458 -5.96 14.84 25.49
CA ARG A 458 -5.63 13.83 26.50
C ARG A 458 -6.76 13.81 27.53
N ARG A 459 -7.89 13.19 27.15
CA ARG A 459 -8.89 12.75 28.11
C ARG A 459 -8.37 11.48 28.79
N ALA A 460 -8.78 11.25 30.03
CA ALA A 460 -8.67 9.92 30.64
C ALA A 460 -9.31 8.88 29.70
N MET A 461 -8.83 7.63 29.73
CA MET A 461 -9.42 6.54 28.94
C MET A 461 -10.94 6.51 29.19
N PRO A 462 -11.78 6.54 28.14
CA PRO A 462 -13.22 6.52 28.29
C PRO A 462 -13.67 5.25 29.02
N ASN A 463 -14.80 5.32 29.73
CA ASN A 463 -15.41 4.10 30.26
C ASN A 463 -16.12 3.33 29.13
N ILE A 464 -16.23 2.00 29.27
CA ILE A 464 -17.02 1.18 28.34
C ILE A 464 -18.48 1.68 28.36
N GLY A 465 -19.00 2.03 27.18
CA GLY A 465 -20.32 2.66 27.00
C GLY A 465 -20.32 4.19 26.95
N GLU A 466 -19.17 4.84 27.16
CA GLU A 466 -19.03 6.28 26.96
C GLU A 466 -18.96 6.64 25.46
N MET A 467 -19.53 7.78 25.08
CA MET A 467 -19.49 8.29 23.71
C MET A 467 -18.58 9.52 23.58
N VAL A 468 -17.85 9.58 22.48
CA VAL A 468 -16.94 10.66 22.11
C VAL A 468 -17.63 11.64 21.18
N LYS A 469 -17.51 12.94 21.46
CA LYS A 469 -18.03 14.00 20.59
C LYS A 469 -17.12 14.18 19.37
N ILE A 470 -17.71 14.12 18.18
CA ILE A 470 -17.05 14.46 16.92
C ILE A 470 -17.62 15.80 16.43
N PRO A 471 -16.79 16.84 16.27
CA PRO A 471 -17.26 18.15 15.84
C PRO A 471 -17.72 18.13 14.38
N GLN A 472 -18.71 18.95 14.05
CA GLN A 472 -19.06 19.29 12.67
C GLN A 472 -17.85 19.90 11.96
N GLY A 473 -17.74 19.71 10.65
CA GLY A 473 -16.61 20.25 9.90
C GLY A 473 -16.24 19.43 8.67
N LYS A 474 -15.30 19.99 7.92
CA LYS A 474 -14.71 19.35 6.74
C LYS A 474 -13.75 18.24 7.17
N PHE A 475 -13.58 17.25 6.30
CA PHE A 475 -12.59 16.19 6.46
C PHE A 475 -12.22 15.63 5.08
N LEU A 476 -11.19 14.79 5.01
CA LEU A 476 -10.79 14.12 3.78
C LEU A 476 -11.39 12.71 3.75
N TYR A 477 -12.26 12.46 2.77
CA TYR A 477 -13.04 11.24 2.62
C TYR A 477 -12.48 10.35 1.49
N GLY A 478 -12.44 9.04 1.74
CA GLY A 478 -12.00 8.02 0.82
C GLY A 478 -10.48 8.00 0.57
N ASP A 479 -10.05 7.05 -0.27
CA ASP A 479 -8.63 6.82 -0.62
C ASP A 479 -8.06 7.97 -1.48
N GLN A 480 -8.92 8.65 -2.24
CA GLN A 480 -8.56 9.83 -3.05
C GLN A 480 -8.50 11.14 -2.23
N LYS A 481 -8.86 11.10 -0.94
CA LYS A 481 -8.87 12.25 -0.02
C LYS A 481 -9.71 13.42 -0.58
N GLU A 482 -10.91 13.11 -1.03
CA GLU A 482 -11.87 14.12 -1.50
C GLU A 482 -12.39 14.94 -0.31
N GLU A 483 -12.73 16.21 -0.52
CA GLU A 483 -13.26 17.05 0.56
C GLU A 483 -14.70 16.62 0.91
N GLY A 484 -14.86 15.97 2.07
CA GLY A 484 -16.15 15.67 2.70
C GLY A 484 -16.52 16.70 3.77
N LYS A 485 -17.79 16.73 4.17
CA LYS A 485 -18.27 17.63 5.24
C LYS A 485 -19.42 17.01 6.03
N ILE A 486 -19.29 16.99 7.35
CA ILE A 486 -20.39 16.71 8.29
C ILE A 486 -20.93 18.05 8.82
N LEU A 487 -22.25 18.24 8.78
CA LEU A 487 -22.92 19.52 9.05
C LEU A 487 -23.41 19.70 10.49
N TYR A 488 -23.17 18.72 11.36
CA TYR A 488 -23.61 18.72 12.74
C TYR A 488 -22.58 18.03 13.64
N ASP A 489 -22.55 18.42 14.90
CA ASP A 489 -21.81 17.67 15.91
C ASP A 489 -22.57 16.36 16.14
N TYR A 490 -21.85 15.27 16.37
CA TYR A 490 -22.45 14.01 16.79
C TYR A 490 -21.57 13.35 17.83
N TYR A 491 -22.09 12.32 18.47
CA TYR A 491 -21.38 11.47 19.42
C TYR A 491 -21.32 10.06 18.85
N ILE A 492 -20.19 9.40 18.99
CA ILE A 492 -19.96 8.00 18.59
C ILE A 492 -19.45 7.22 19.79
N ASP A 493 -19.85 5.95 19.97
CA ASP A 493 -19.30 5.14 21.05
C ASP A 493 -17.77 5.11 20.97
N ALA A 494 -17.13 5.28 22.13
CA ALA A 494 -15.67 5.25 22.25
C ALA A 494 -15.09 3.88 21.85
N PHE A 495 -15.89 2.82 21.99
CA PHE A 495 -15.54 1.42 21.75
C PHE A 495 -16.64 0.73 20.95
N PRO A 496 -16.36 -0.38 20.24
CA PRO A 496 -17.41 -1.29 19.76
C PRO A 496 -18.31 -1.75 20.91
N VAL A 497 -19.57 -2.06 20.62
CA VAL A 497 -20.50 -2.59 21.62
C VAL A 497 -19.99 -3.94 22.13
N THR A 498 -19.80 -4.04 23.44
CA THR A 498 -19.27 -5.25 24.09
C THR A 498 -20.34 -6.31 24.34
N ASN A 499 -19.91 -7.56 24.55
CA ASN A 499 -20.80 -8.65 24.94
C ASN A 499 -21.62 -8.31 26.20
N ARG A 500 -21.01 -7.68 27.20
CA ARG A 500 -21.71 -7.24 28.42
C ARG A 500 -22.79 -6.21 28.14
N GLN A 501 -22.54 -5.26 27.23
CA GLN A 501 -23.55 -4.28 26.83
C GLN A 501 -24.69 -4.94 26.05
N TYR A 502 -24.37 -5.86 25.14
CA TYR A 502 -25.36 -6.61 24.38
C TYR A 502 -26.18 -7.58 25.26
N GLN A 503 -25.59 -8.12 26.33
CA GLN A 503 -26.31 -8.97 27.29
C GLN A 503 -27.44 -8.20 27.98
N ALA A 504 -27.19 -6.94 28.38
CA ALA A 504 -28.22 -6.10 28.98
C ALA A 504 -29.41 -5.86 28.03
N PHE A 505 -29.17 -5.80 26.72
CA PHE A 505 -30.23 -5.76 25.70
C PHE A 505 -30.99 -7.09 25.62
N MET A 506 -30.28 -8.20 25.62
CA MET A 506 -30.86 -9.55 25.56
C MET A 506 -31.72 -9.88 26.78
N ASP A 507 -31.34 -9.38 27.96
CA ASP A 507 -32.09 -9.54 29.21
C ASP A 507 -33.44 -8.81 29.15
N ASP A 508 -33.48 -7.63 28.52
CA ASP A 508 -34.69 -6.83 28.30
C ASP A 508 -35.53 -7.34 27.10
N ARG A 509 -34.92 -8.08 26.16
CA ARG A 509 -35.55 -8.59 24.93
C ARG A 509 -35.50 -10.12 24.84
N GLN A 510 -36.28 -10.77 25.70
CA GLN A 510 -36.30 -12.23 25.85
C GLN A 510 -36.59 -13.04 24.57
N ASN A 511 -37.25 -12.44 23.57
CA ASN A 511 -37.58 -13.10 22.30
C ASN A 511 -36.61 -12.77 21.16
N HIS A 512 -35.60 -11.93 21.42
CA HIS A 512 -34.61 -11.56 20.41
C HIS A 512 -33.70 -12.76 20.09
N PRO A 513 -33.31 -12.94 18.82
CA PRO A 513 -32.31 -13.94 18.44
C PRO A 513 -31.00 -13.80 19.25
N VAL A 514 -30.37 -14.93 19.53
CA VAL A 514 -29.09 -14.98 20.25
C VAL A 514 -27.96 -14.87 19.23
N PRO A 515 -26.94 -14.01 19.45
CA PRO A 515 -25.75 -13.94 18.60
C PRO A 515 -25.14 -15.32 18.35
N GLY A 516 -24.57 -15.53 17.18
CA GLY A 516 -24.24 -16.88 16.72
C GLY A 516 -23.16 -17.59 17.55
N ASP A 517 -22.24 -16.85 18.17
CA ASP A 517 -21.14 -17.34 19.01
C ASP A 517 -21.52 -17.55 20.49
N TRP A 518 -22.74 -17.20 20.90
CA TRP A 518 -23.23 -17.33 22.28
C TRP A 518 -23.92 -18.69 22.56
N ASP A 519 -24.06 -19.05 23.84
CA ASP A 519 -24.82 -20.24 24.24
C ASP A 519 -26.32 -19.99 24.00
N LYS A 520 -26.86 -20.57 22.92
CA LYS A 520 -28.27 -20.40 22.52
C LYS A 520 -29.28 -20.89 23.55
N ARG A 521 -28.92 -21.85 24.42
CA ARG A 521 -29.82 -22.40 25.44
C ARG A 521 -29.87 -21.50 26.66
N LYS A 522 -28.71 -21.00 27.07
CA LYS A 522 -28.58 -20.12 28.25
C LYS A 522 -28.80 -18.65 27.92
N ARG A 523 -28.71 -18.27 26.65
CA ARG A 523 -28.77 -16.88 26.15
C ARG A 523 -27.72 -15.98 26.79
N VAL A 524 -26.51 -16.50 26.96
CA VAL A 524 -25.37 -15.78 27.56
C VAL A 524 -24.12 -15.86 26.68
N PHE A 525 -23.32 -14.80 26.73
CA PHE A 525 -22.03 -14.72 26.05
C PHE A 525 -21.01 -15.73 26.63
N PRO A 526 -19.93 -16.07 25.88
CA PRO A 526 -18.88 -16.95 26.37
C PRO A 526 -18.12 -16.38 27.58
N GLU A 527 -17.86 -17.21 28.58
CA GLU A 527 -17.16 -16.82 29.82
C GLU A 527 -15.80 -16.17 29.53
N GLY A 528 -15.51 -15.03 30.19
CA GLY A 528 -14.24 -14.30 30.04
C GLY A 528 -14.16 -13.36 28.83
N LEU A 529 -15.25 -13.20 28.07
CA LEU A 529 -15.33 -12.30 26.92
C LEU A 529 -16.26 -11.09 27.16
N GLU A 530 -16.49 -10.71 28.42
CA GLU A 530 -17.45 -9.67 28.83
C GLU A 530 -17.19 -8.34 28.11
N ASP A 531 -15.91 -7.95 28.03
CA ASP A 531 -15.44 -6.67 27.48
C ASP A 531 -14.90 -6.79 26.05
N HIS A 532 -15.11 -7.94 25.40
CA HIS A 532 -14.84 -8.10 23.97
C HIS A 532 -16.04 -7.58 23.15
N PRO A 533 -15.82 -7.11 21.91
CA PRO A 533 -16.92 -6.78 21.01
C PRO A 533 -17.88 -7.95 20.81
N VAL A 534 -19.17 -7.66 20.72
CA VAL A 534 -20.16 -8.65 20.26
C VAL A 534 -19.93 -8.95 18.77
N LEU A 535 -20.12 -10.21 18.39
CA LEU A 535 -19.91 -10.75 17.05
C LEU A 535 -21.17 -11.42 16.51
N ASP A 536 -21.17 -11.73 15.21
CA ASP A 536 -22.18 -12.54 14.55
C ASP A 536 -23.60 -11.99 14.79
N VAL A 537 -23.72 -10.67 14.60
CA VAL A 537 -24.97 -9.89 14.67
C VAL A 537 -25.31 -9.32 13.30
N SER A 538 -26.51 -9.63 12.83
CA SER A 538 -27.09 -9.08 11.61
C SER A 538 -27.46 -7.60 11.75
N LEU A 539 -27.59 -6.91 10.62
CA LEU A 539 -27.98 -5.51 10.59
C LEU A 539 -29.33 -5.26 11.30
N GLU A 540 -30.30 -6.16 11.13
CA GLU A 540 -31.63 -6.05 11.74
C GLU A 540 -31.55 -6.06 13.27
N GLU A 541 -30.72 -6.95 13.83
CA GLU A 541 -30.48 -7.07 15.27
C GLU A 541 -29.75 -5.84 15.82
N VAL A 542 -28.80 -5.30 15.05
CA VAL A 542 -28.09 -4.07 15.42
C VAL A 542 -29.02 -2.85 15.42
N VAL A 543 -29.92 -2.76 14.44
CA VAL A 543 -30.96 -1.71 14.39
C VAL A 543 -31.89 -1.83 15.59
N GLU A 544 -32.27 -3.03 16.00
CA GLU A 544 -33.12 -3.25 17.18
C GLU A 544 -32.39 -2.90 18.49
N TYR A 545 -31.10 -3.21 18.60
CA TYR A 545 -30.27 -2.75 19.71
C TYR A 545 -30.23 -1.23 19.81
N CYS A 546 -30.06 -0.53 18.67
CA CYS A 546 -30.03 0.94 18.64
C CYS A 546 -31.37 1.54 19.12
N LYS A 547 -32.50 0.95 18.71
CA LYS A 547 -33.84 1.36 19.21
C LYS A 547 -33.98 1.12 20.70
N TRP A 548 -33.60 -0.06 21.19
CA TRP A 548 -33.65 -0.36 22.63
C TRP A 548 -32.81 0.62 23.45
N ARG A 549 -31.57 0.90 23.00
CA ARG A 549 -30.72 1.89 23.67
C ARG A 549 -31.35 3.28 23.63
N SER A 550 -32.01 3.62 22.53
CA SER A 550 -32.76 4.88 22.42
C SER A 550 -33.88 5.01 23.43
N GLU A 551 -34.66 3.94 23.62
CA GLU A 551 -35.73 3.89 24.62
C GLU A 551 -35.17 3.99 26.04
N LYS A 552 -34.07 3.28 26.31
CA LYS A 552 -33.45 3.20 27.65
C LYS A 552 -32.79 4.53 28.07
N GLU A 553 -32.14 5.21 27.14
CA GLU A 553 -31.41 6.46 27.41
C GLU A 553 -32.22 7.72 27.09
N GLY A 554 -33.37 7.58 26.43
CA GLY A 554 -34.23 8.71 26.05
C GLY A 554 -33.63 9.61 24.96
N VAL A 555 -32.62 9.13 24.24
CA VAL A 555 -31.93 9.86 23.16
C VAL A 555 -31.77 8.92 21.97
N GLU A 556 -32.03 9.41 20.76
CA GLU A 556 -31.96 8.60 19.54
C GLU A 556 -30.53 8.12 19.25
N HIS A 557 -30.36 6.80 19.29
CA HIS A 557 -29.16 6.08 18.87
C HIS A 557 -29.42 5.37 17.55
N ARG A 558 -28.41 5.37 16.68
CA ARG A 558 -28.45 4.73 15.36
C ARG A 558 -27.07 4.21 14.97
N LEU A 559 -27.00 3.54 13.81
CA LEU A 559 -25.74 3.24 13.16
C LEU A 559 -25.07 4.51 12.62
N PRO A 560 -23.72 4.57 12.59
CA PRO A 560 -23.01 5.65 11.92
C PRO A 560 -23.28 5.59 10.41
N THR A 561 -23.29 6.75 9.76
CA THR A 561 -23.04 6.79 8.32
C THR A 561 -21.61 6.40 8.04
N GLU A 562 -21.32 5.98 6.80
CA GLU A 562 -19.95 5.67 6.41
C GLU A 562 -19.01 6.89 6.56
N GLU A 563 -19.51 8.07 6.21
CA GLU A 563 -18.79 9.34 6.32
C GLU A 563 -18.55 9.74 7.79
N GLU A 564 -19.53 9.53 8.67
CA GLU A 564 -19.36 9.74 10.11
C GLU A 564 -18.29 8.79 10.65
N TRP A 565 -18.42 7.50 10.36
CA TRP A 565 -17.44 6.50 10.81
C TRP A 565 -16.03 6.85 10.35
N GLU A 566 -15.84 7.19 9.06
CA GLU A 566 -14.52 7.50 8.52
C GLU A 566 -13.94 8.77 9.16
N LYS A 567 -14.77 9.82 9.33
CA LYS A 567 -14.34 11.05 10.01
C LYS A 567 -13.90 10.75 11.43
N ALA A 568 -14.68 9.98 12.19
CA ALA A 568 -14.34 9.58 13.56
C ALA A 568 -13.04 8.78 13.63
N ALA A 569 -12.76 7.94 12.63
CA ALA A 569 -11.56 7.10 12.56
C ALA A 569 -10.29 7.91 12.27
N ARG A 570 -10.35 8.81 11.28
CA ARG A 570 -9.14 9.42 10.70
C ARG A 570 -8.99 10.92 10.96
N GLY A 571 -9.99 11.59 11.51
CA GLY A 571 -9.94 13.03 11.69
C GLY A 571 -10.02 13.81 10.37
N GLU A 572 -9.47 15.03 10.38
CA GLU A 572 -9.57 15.97 9.25
C GLU A 572 -8.38 15.87 8.29
N ASP A 573 -7.30 15.18 8.66
CA ASP A 573 -6.02 15.15 7.94
C ASP A 573 -5.86 13.98 6.96
N GLY A 574 -6.87 13.11 6.87
CA GLY A 574 -6.89 12.01 5.92
C GLY A 574 -5.77 10.98 6.16
N ARG A 575 -5.45 10.65 7.41
CA ARG A 575 -4.53 9.56 7.77
C ARG A 575 -5.01 8.18 7.31
N GLU A 576 -4.11 7.23 7.11
CA GLU A 576 -4.44 5.85 6.65
C GLU A 576 -5.01 4.98 7.78
N TYR A 577 -4.51 5.13 9.00
CA TYR A 577 -4.91 4.44 10.22
C TYR A 577 -5.26 5.47 11.30
N PRO A 578 -6.03 5.11 12.35
CA PRO A 578 -6.45 6.07 13.37
C PRO A 578 -5.29 6.83 14.02
N TRP A 579 -4.14 6.17 14.18
CA TRP A 579 -2.93 6.73 14.77
C TRP A 579 -1.96 7.38 13.77
N GLY A 580 -2.11 7.20 12.46
CA GLY A 580 -1.15 7.73 11.49
C GLY A 580 -1.17 7.05 10.12
N ASN A 581 -0.10 7.19 9.35
CA ASN A 581 -0.03 6.67 7.98
C ASN A 581 0.72 5.33 7.86
N ASP A 582 1.49 4.96 8.88
CA ASP A 582 2.24 3.71 8.91
C ASP A 582 1.51 2.72 9.82
N PHE A 583 1.33 1.49 9.33
CA PHE A 583 0.73 0.42 10.11
C PHE A 583 1.62 0.06 11.31
N ASP A 584 0.98 -0.22 12.44
CA ASP A 584 1.63 -0.60 13.69
C ASP A 584 0.83 -1.75 14.33
N PRO A 585 1.35 -2.99 14.36
CA PRO A 585 0.62 -4.14 14.89
C PRO A 585 0.41 -4.06 16.41
N GLU A 586 1.10 -3.18 17.12
CA GLU A 586 0.91 -2.97 18.56
C GLU A 586 -0.23 -1.99 18.87
N LYS A 587 -0.91 -1.45 17.84
CA LYS A 587 -1.97 -0.44 17.98
C LYS A 587 -3.35 -0.93 17.56
N CYS A 588 -3.48 -2.17 17.11
CA CYS A 588 -4.77 -2.80 16.90
C CYS A 588 -4.67 -4.33 16.96
N ASN A 589 -5.83 -4.98 17.04
CA ASN A 589 -5.93 -6.41 16.83
C ASN A 589 -6.21 -6.72 15.35
N SER A 590 -5.21 -7.14 14.62
CA SER A 590 -5.32 -7.61 13.22
C SER A 590 -4.70 -9.00 13.08
N GLU A 591 -4.71 -9.58 11.88
CA GLU A 591 -4.07 -10.88 11.60
C GLU A 591 -2.60 -10.90 12.04
N GLU A 592 -1.89 -9.78 11.87
CA GLU A 592 -0.48 -9.60 12.27
C GLU A 592 -0.23 -9.69 13.77
N SER A 593 -1.26 -9.51 14.62
CA SER A 593 -1.14 -9.70 16.07
C SER A 593 -0.96 -11.18 16.46
N GLY A 594 -1.38 -12.11 15.59
CA GLY A 594 -1.35 -13.55 15.84
C GLY A 594 -2.29 -14.05 16.95
N ILE A 595 -3.18 -13.20 17.48
CA ILE A 595 -4.07 -13.54 18.61
C ILE A 595 -5.15 -14.55 18.20
N GLY A 596 -5.65 -14.45 16.96
CA GLY A 596 -6.63 -15.40 16.41
C GLY A 596 -8.04 -15.33 17.02
N GLN A 597 -8.36 -14.26 17.77
CA GLN A 597 -9.68 -13.94 18.31
C GLN A 597 -9.79 -12.44 18.63
N THR A 598 -10.97 -11.96 19.04
CA THR A 598 -11.15 -10.58 19.53
C THR A 598 -10.31 -10.29 20.77
N THR A 599 -10.14 -9.01 21.08
CA THR A 599 -9.53 -8.54 22.32
C THR A 599 -10.47 -7.61 23.08
N PRO A 600 -10.28 -7.41 24.39
CA PRO A 600 -11.04 -6.42 25.14
C PRO A 600 -10.88 -5.02 24.55
N VAL A 601 -11.97 -4.24 24.49
CA VAL A 601 -12.06 -3.00 23.71
C VAL A 601 -11.12 -1.85 24.15
N ALA A 602 -10.43 -1.99 25.28
CA ALA A 602 -9.48 -1.01 25.80
C ALA A 602 -8.00 -1.42 25.67
N ARG A 603 -7.70 -2.53 24.97
CA ARG A 603 -6.35 -3.13 24.93
C ARG A 603 -5.31 -2.25 24.24
N TYR A 604 -5.71 -1.44 23.25
CA TYR A 604 -4.78 -0.66 22.40
C TYR A 604 -4.95 0.85 22.61
N PRO A 605 -4.44 1.42 23.73
CA PRO A 605 -4.63 2.84 24.02
C PRO A 605 -3.95 3.78 23.04
N ASP A 606 -2.83 3.37 22.46
CA ASP A 606 -2.13 4.15 21.43
C ASP A 606 -2.74 3.96 20.02
N GLY A 607 -3.77 3.11 19.90
CA GLY A 607 -4.55 2.88 18.68
C GLY A 607 -5.74 3.82 18.49
N ALA A 608 -6.00 4.70 19.46
CA ALA A 608 -7.14 5.61 19.41
C ALA A 608 -7.05 6.61 18.25
N SER A 609 -8.21 6.94 17.69
CA SER A 609 -8.38 7.99 16.69
C SER A 609 -8.01 9.37 17.25
N PRO A 610 -7.80 10.40 16.41
CA PRO A 610 -7.49 11.75 16.91
C PRO A 610 -8.60 12.38 17.77
N TYR A 611 -9.82 11.82 17.73
CA TYR A 611 -10.92 12.23 18.61
C TYR A 611 -11.00 11.41 19.91
N GLY A 612 -10.22 10.33 20.04
CA GLY A 612 -10.23 9.42 21.19
C GLY A 612 -11.18 8.24 21.02
N VAL A 613 -11.44 7.81 19.79
CA VAL A 613 -12.29 6.64 19.48
C VAL A 613 -11.39 5.42 19.24
N TYR A 614 -11.64 4.33 19.95
CA TYR A 614 -10.78 3.14 20.00
C TYR A 614 -11.29 2.04 19.06
N ASP A 615 -10.39 1.11 18.72
CA ASP A 615 -10.64 -0.02 17.84
C ASP A 615 -11.30 0.36 16.50
N MET A 616 -11.02 1.58 16.00
CA MET A 616 -11.43 2.01 14.66
C MET A 616 -10.61 1.30 13.55
N ALA A 617 -9.66 0.45 13.93
CA ALA A 617 -8.87 -0.39 13.05
C ALA A 617 -8.71 -1.75 13.75
N GLY A 618 -9.04 -2.85 13.06
CA GLY A 618 -8.97 -4.20 13.61
C GLY A 618 -10.09 -4.51 14.62
N ASN A 619 -9.87 -5.55 15.42
CA ASN A 619 -10.83 -6.17 16.33
C ASN A 619 -12.06 -6.71 15.57
N VAL A 620 -13.02 -5.89 15.14
CA VAL A 620 -14.23 -6.35 14.43
C VAL A 620 -14.61 -5.45 13.29
N TRP A 621 -15.21 -6.03 12.25
CA TRP A 621 -15.88 -5.22 11.22
C TRP A 621 -17.09 -4.54 11.85
N GLU A 622 -17.40 -3.33 11.42
CA GLU A 622 -18.51 -2.57 11.99
C GLU A 622 -19.54 -2.18 10.96
N TRP A 623 -20.80 -2.47 11.26
CA TRP A 623 -21.95 -2.04 10.47
C TRP A 623 -22.02 -0.53 10.33
N THR A 624 -22.40 -0.06 9.15
CA THR A 624 -22.80 1.33 8.86
C THR A 624 -24.17 1.35 8.19
N ASP A 625 -24.84 2.51 8.17
CA ASP A 625 -26.14 2.65 7.51
C ASP A 625 -26.06 2.76 5.98
N ARG A 626 -24.84 2.79 5.41
CA ARG A 626 -24.62 3.01 4.00
C ARG A 626 -24.91 1.75 3.19
N LYS A 627 -25.94 1.81 2.37
CA LYS A 627 -26.28 0.75 1.41
C LYS A 627 -25.45 0.87 0.13
N GLU A 628 -24.86 -0.24 -0.31
CA GLU A 628 -24.11 -0.35 -1.57
C GLU A 628 -24.43 -1.69 -2.25
N GLY A 629 -24.99 -1.63 -3.47
CA GLY A 629 -25.53 -2.81 -4.14
C GLY A 629 -26.67 -3.48 -3.34
N PHE A 630 -26.51 -4.78 -3.07
CA PHE A 630 -27.46 -5.57 -2.29
C PHE A 630 -27.12 -5.66 -0.78
N GLY A 631 -26.04 -5.02 -0.33
CA GLY A 631 -25.57 -5.08 1.07
C GLY A 631 -25.36 -3.72 1.70
N TYR A 632 -24.83 -3.73 2.93
CA TYR A 632 -24.46 -2.54 3.70
C TYR A 632 -22.95 -2.51 3.92
N VAL A 633 -22.38 -1.32 3.95
CA VAL A 633 -20.93 -1.12 4.08
C VAL A 633 -20.49 -1.45 5.50
N LEU A 634 -19.45 -2.27 5.60
CA LEU A 634 -18.69 -2.54 6.81
C LEU A 634 -17.37 -1.79 6.81
N ARG A 635 -16.91 -1.38 8.00
CA ARG A 635 -15.70 -0.58 8.21
C ARG A 635 -14.79 -1.15 9.29
N GLY A 636 -13.53 -0.74 9.30
CA GLY A 636 -12.58 -1.01 10.41
C GLY A 636 -11.66 -2.22 10.25
N GLY A 637 -12.02 -3.22 9.44
CA GLY A 637 -11.27 -4.49 9.42
C GLY A 637 -11.62 -5.35 10.64
N SER A 638 -10.94 -6.48 10.84
CA SER A 638 -11.16 -7.32 12.04
C SER A 638 -9.88 -8.03 12.48
N TRP A 639 -9.91 -8.72 13.62
CA TRP A 639 -8.78 -9.50 14.16
C TRP A 639 -8.27 -10.60 13.19
N PHE A 640 -9.12 -11.03 12.25
CA PHE A 640 -8.78 -12.04 11.25
C PHE A 640 -8.35 -11.44 9.90
N ARG A 641 -8.19 -10.12 9.82
CA ARG A 641 -7.81 -9.43 8.58
C ARG A 641 -6.45 -8.76 8.72
N ARG A 642 -5.65 -8.83 7.66
CA ARG A 642 -4.38 -8.07 7.57
C ARG A 642 -4.59 -6.57 7.67
N SER A 643 -3.55 -5.90 8.15
CA SER A 643 -3.34 -4.44 8.22
C SER A 643 -3.93 -3.63 7.06
N VAL A 644 -3.91 -4.12 5.82
CA VAL A 644 -4.50 -3.40 4.67
C VAL A 644 -6.00 -3.15 4.83
N TYR A 645 -6.73 -4.10 5.44
CA TYR A 645 -8.17 -4.04 5.66
C TYR A 645 -8.53 -3.22 6.90
N CYS A 646 -7.54 -2.93 7.75
CA CYS A 646 -7.68 -2.08 8.93
C CYS A 646 -7.44 -0.60 8.63
N ARG A 647 -7.19 -0.21 7.37
CA ARG A 647 -7.11 1.23 7.01
C ARG A 647 -8.48 1.86 7.13
N CYS A 648 -8.53 3.12 7.55
CA CYS A 648 -9.75 3.88 7.77
C CYS A 648 -10.64 3.99 6.53
N VAL A 649 -10.09 3.77 5.32
CA VAL A 649 -10.78 3.92 4.03
C VAL A 649 -11.31 2.63 3.44
N VAL A 650 -10.93 1.45 3.97
CA VAL A 650 -11.34 0.17 3.36
C VAL A 650 -12.81 -0.14 3.66
N ARG A 651 -13.54 -0.47 2.60
CA ARG A 651 -14.92 -0.96 2.67
C ARG A 651 -14.93 -2.47 2.53
N SER A 652 -15.84 -3.10 3.26
CA SER A 652 -16.27 -4.47 2.97
C SER A 652 -17.78 -4.50 2.83
N LEU A 653 -18.30 -5.51 2.15
CA LEU A 653 -19.72 -5.85 2.17
C LEU A 653 -19.86 -7.22 2.85
N PRO A 654 -20.97 -7.48 3.57
CA PRO A 654 -21.24 -8.81 4.09
C PRO A 654 -21.42 -9.78 2.92
N GLY A 655 -20.39 -10.60 2.67
CA GLY A 655 -20.50 -11.81 1.87
C GLY A 655 -20.79 -12.96 2.82
N GLY A 656 -21.84 -13.75 2.58
CA GLY A 656 -22.11 -14.94 3.40
C GLY A 656 -20.83 -15.76 3.62
N ARG A 657 -20.68 -16.33 4.83
CA ARG A 657 -19.47 -16.87 5.51
C ARG A 657 -18.59 -15.89 6.30
N ASP A 658 -18.59 -14.58 6.03
CA ASP A 658 -17.75 -13.60 6.76
C ASP A 658 -18.47 -12.86 7.91
N ASP A 659 -19.69 -13.27 8.28
CA ASP A 659 -20.53 -12.54 9.26
C ASP A 659 -20.13 -12.75 10.73
N TYR A 660 -19.36 -13.80 11.03
CA TYR A 660 -18.96 -14.14 12.40
C TYR A 660 -17.90 -13.20 13.00
N VAL A 661 -17.39 -12.23 12.24
CA VAL A 661 -16.42 -11.21 12.68
C VAL A 661 -17.00 -9.79 12.66
N THR A 662 -18.32 -9.67 12.48
CA THR A 662 -19.02 -8.39 12.40
C THR A 662 -19.64 -8.01 13.73
N GLY A 663 -19.28 -6.83 14.23
CA GLY A 663 -19.91 -6.14 15.34
C GLY A 663 -20.40 -4.77 14.91
N PHE A 664 -20.52 -3.83 15.85
CA PHE A 664 -21.00 -2.48 15.55
C PHE A 664 -20.67 -1.48 16.67
N ARG A 665 -20.91 -0.21 16.38
CA ARG A 665 -20.98 0.88 17.35
C ARG A 665 -22.16 1.80 17.04
N CYS A 666 -22.65 2.53 18.05
CA CYS A 666 -23.74 3.48 17.86
C CYS A 666 -23.23 4.92 17.72
N VAL A 667 -24.04 5.76 17.08
CA VAL A 667 -23.94 7.22 17.12
C VAL A 667 -25.25 7.84 17.59
N ARG A 668 -25.17 9.09 18.06
CA ARG A 668 -26.30 9.98 18.35
C ARG A 668 -25.93 11.42 18.02
N THR A 669 -26.89 12.24 17.65
CA THR A 669 -26.68 13.69 17.39
C THR A 669 -26.84 14.52 18.65
#